data_AF-A0A3N5A0K8-F1
#
_entry.id   AF-A0A3N5A0K8-F1
#
_cell.length_a   1.000
_cell.length_b   1.000
_cell.length_c   1.000
_cell.angle_alpha   90.00
_cell.angle_beta   90.00
_cell.angle_gamma   90.00
#
_symmetry.space_group_name_H-M   'P 1'
#
loop_
_entity.id
_entity.type
_entity.pdbx_description
1 polymer ?
#
loop_
_entity_poly.entity_id
_entity_poly.type
_entity_poly.pdbx_seq_one_letter_code
_entity_poly.pdbx_strand_id
1 'polypeptide(L)'
;MLSLPWRGRSAAAAVVATAAASLLTGAPAHAAVTALPTGFATVMNAASGRCLDAKAAATANGTVVQQYSCNGTTAQRWSFTATSDGYVRINNANDTNQVADVADVSTADNALVHLWTYGGGANQQWLPVDEGGGAYHFVNRNSGKCLDDPAASTADSVQFVQYTCNGTAAQRFQVVPVTQSAADPDLGPNVVVFDPSMSSSTIQSRLNTIFQQQETNQFGSQRYAVLFKPGAYSADVNVGFYTQVLGLGLSPDAVTINGAVHAEADWFQGNATQNFWRGAENLSVNPAGGSDRWAVSQAAPYRRMHLRGNLALDDGGWSSGGLIADSKIDGQVDSGSQQQWLTRNSQLGSWTGSNWNMVFTGSTGTPATSFPSPPDTTVAQSPVSREKPFLYVDGSGNYQVFVPSVRSNSSGTSWSSGTSGSSLSLDSFYVVKPGATASQINSALAAGKNLLVTPGLYHLDQTLQINRADTVVLGLGLATFVPDNGITAMKVADVDGVNIAGLLFDAGATASPSLLEVGPSGSSASHTADPASLHDVYFRVGGAGVGKVTTGLVVNSDNVIGDHMWIWRADHGSGVGWTSNTADTGMIVNGDNVTMYGLFVEHFQKYQTVWNGNGGRTYFFQNEMPYDPPNQAAWMNGSTQGYAAYKVADSVTSHQAYGLGSYCYFNVNPAVVAAHAIEAPNHPDVRFTSMVTVSLGGTGTISHVINNTGGPSNSGTNVANLTSYP
;
A
#
# COMPACT_ATOMS: atom_id res chain seq x y z
N MET A 1 -70.26 54.96 22.23
CA MET A 1 -71.37 55.69 21.58
C MET A 1 -70.82 56.33 20.32
N LEU A 2 -71.43 56.01 19.16
CA LEU A 2 -71.58 56.80 17.92
C LEU A 2 -70.33 57.47 17.31
N SER A 3 -70.08 57.55 16.00
CA SER A 3 -70.61 57.02 14.74
C SER A 3 -69.76 57.74 13.66
N LEU A 4 -69.39 57.08 12.56
CA LEU A 4 -68.88 57.70 11.31
C LEU A 4 -69.91 58.72 10.73
N PRO A 5 -69.67 59.55 9.66
CA PRO A 5 -68.64 59.45 8.60
C PRO A 5 -68.14 60.78 7.90
N TRP A 6 -67.13 60.62 7.02
CA TRP A 6 -66.93 61.16 5.64
C TRP A 6 -66.65 62.63 5.20
N ARG A 7 -65.71 62.68 4.22
CA ARG A 7 -65.43 63.63 3.10
C ARG A 7 -64.60 64.90 3.43
N GLY A 8 -63.57 65.33 2.67
CA GLY A 8 -62.89 64.83 1.47
C GLY A 8 -61.76 65.80 1.00
N ARG A 9 -60.88 65.29 0.13
CA ARG A 9 -60.00 65.95 -0.88
C ARG A 9 -58.94 67.00 -0.47
N SER A 10 -57.64 66.63 -0.58
CA SER A 10 -56.67 67.07 -1.62
C SER A 10 -55.22 67.29 -1.12
N ALA A 11 -54.29 66.68 -1.88
CA ALA A 11 -52.91 67.04 -2.23
C ALA A 11 -51.72 66.91 -1.24
N ALA A 12 -50.79 66.04 -1.66
CA ALA A 12 -49.32 66.02 -1.51
C ALA A 12 -48.72 65.93 -0.09
N ALA A 13 -47.67 65.16 0.22
CA ALA A 13 -46.65 64.46 -0.55
C ALA A 13 -46.06 63.28 0.27
N ALA A 14 -45.21 62.51 -0.40
CA ALA A 14 -44.09 61.73 0.14
C ALA A 14 -44.32 60.27 0.61
N VAL A 15 -43.64 59.39 -0.13
CA VAL A 15 -42.85 58.22 0.32
C VAL A 15 -43.54 56.85 0.37
N VAL A 16 -42.78 55.88 -0.17
CA VAL A 16 -42.81 54.41 -0.06
C VAL A 16 -43.30 53.60 -1.27
N ALA A 17 -42.32 52.84 -1.79
CA ALA A 17 -42.34 51.52 -2.41
C ALA A 17 -43.25 51.23 -3.62
N THR A 18 -42.62 50.75 -4.68
CA THR A 18 -43.14 49.61 -5.44
C THR A 18 -41.98 48.72 -5.90
N ALA A 19 -42.16 47.43 -5.68
CA ALA A 19 -41.31 46.36 -6.16
C ALA A 19 -41.30 46.34 -7.70
N ALA A 20 -40.11 46.19 -8.29
CA ALA A 20 -39.95 45.78 -9.67
C ALA A 20 -39.30 44.40 -9.67
N ALA A 21 -40.03 43.43 -10.23
CA ALA A 21 -39.51 42.12 -10.58
C ALA A 21 -38.46 42.30 -11.69
N SER A 22 -37.19 42.12 -11.34
CA SER A 22 -36.10 42.07 -12.32
C SER A 22 -36.09 40.68 -12.96
N LEU A 23 -36.39 40.64 -14.25
CA LEU A 23 -36.00 39.53 -15.14
C LEU A 23 -34.48 39.37 -15.04
N LEU A 24 -34.03 38.37 -14.29
CA LEU A 24 -32.66 37.87 -14.35
C LEU A 24 -32.49 37.25 -15.74
N THR A 25 -31.91 38.02 -16.66
CA THR A 25 -31.27 37.47 -17.86
C THR A 25 -30.25 36.45 -17.38
N GLY A 26 -30.53 35.17 -17.61
CA GLY A 26 -29.61 34.09 -17.30
C GLY A 26 -28.26 34.40 -17.93
N ALA A 27 -27.22 34.42 -17.10
CA ALA A 27 -25.86 34.24 -17.60
C ALA A 27 -25.86 32.97 -18.47
N PRO A 28 -25.18 32.95 -19.62
CA PRO A 28 -25.08 31.72 -20.38
C PRO A 28 -24.49 30.66 -19.44
N ALA A 29 -25.16 29.51 -19.38
CA ALA A 29 -24.61 28.32 -18.77
C ALA A 29 -23.19 28.15 -19.35
N HIS A 30 -22.18 28.20 -18.50
CA HIS A 30 -20.84 27.82 -18.91
C HIS A 30 -20.95 26.35 -19.32
N ALA A 31 -20.91 26.11 -20.64
CA ALA A 31 -20.66 24.79 -21.18
C ALA A 31 -19.44 24.23 -20.45
N ALA A 32 -19.47 22.94 -20.11
CA ALA A 32 -18.40 22.27 -19.38
C ALA A 32 -17.06 22.58 -20.05
N VAL A 33 -16.25 23.43 -19.41
CA VAL A 33 -14.87 23.70 -19.81
C VAL A 33 -14.14 22.38 -19.62
N THR A 34 -13.67 21.79 -20.71
CA THR A 34 -12.88 20.56 -20.58
C THR A 34 -11.53 21.02 -20.04
N ALA A 35 -11.20 20.67 -18.79
CA ALA A 35 -9.85 20.89 -18.27
C ALA A 35 -8.86 20.05 -19.09
N LEU A 36 -7.58 20.48 -19.15
CA LEU A 36 -6.52 19.66 -19.74
C LEU A 36 -6.54 18.25 -19.14
N PRO A 37 -6.16 17.21 -19.90
CA PRO A 37 -6.16 15.84 -19.40
C PRO A 37 -5.25 15.68 -18.16
N THR A 38 -5.69 14.87 -17.20
CA THR A 38 -4.92 14.57 -15.98
C THR A 38 -3.81 13.54 -16.21
N GLY A 39 -3.84 12.82 -17.34
CA GLY A 39 -2.80 11.90 -17.78
C GLY A 39 -2.05 12.39 -19.02
N PHE A 40 -1.21 11.53 -19.59
CA PHE A 40 -0.53 11.85 -20.85
C PHE A 40 -1.52 12.10 -21.98
N ALA A 41 -1.22 13.12 -22.76
CA ALA A 41 -1.94 13.48 -23.96
C ALA A 41 -0.96 13.62 -25.13
N THR A 42 -1.49 13.41 -26.31
CA THR A 42 -0.86 13.81 -27.55
C THR A 42 -1.27 15.26 -27.84
N VAL A 43 -0.29 16.12 -28.14
CA VAL A 43 -0.50 17.54 -28.48
C VAL A 43 -0.34 17.70 -29.98
N MET A 44 -1.45 17.78 -30.71
CA MET A 44 -1.45 17.78 -32.18
C MET A 44 -1.73 19.18 -32.72
N ASN A 45 -0.85 19.72 -33.55
CA ASN A 45 -1.04 21.02 -34.19
C ASN A 45 -2.22 20.97 -35.17
N ALA A 46 -3.10 21.97 -35.12
CA ALA A 46 -4.32 22.01 -35.92
C ALA A 46 -4.06 22.38 -37.39
N ALA A 47 -2.95 23.04 -37.71
CA ALA A 47 -2.59 23.35 -39.10
C ALA A 47 -2.03 22.12 -39.82
N SER A 48 -1.16 21.36 -39.15
CA SER A 48 -0.40 20.29 -39.79
C SER A 48 -0.91 18.88 -39.52
N GLY A 49 -1.74 18.70 -38.48
CA GLY A 49 -2.16 17.37 -37.99
C GLY A 49 -1.02 16.55 -37.39
N ARG A 50 0.14 17.17 -37.12
CA ARG A 50 1.31 16.52 -36.53
C ARG A 50 1.43 16.79 -35.05
N CYS A 51 2.18 15.92 -34.39
CA CYS A 51 2.30 15.88 -32.95
C CYS A 51 3.54 16.63 -32.47
N LEU A 52 3.42 17.33 -31.34
CA LEU A 52 4.53 17.82 -30.54
C LEU A 52 5.40 16.62 -30.13
N ASP A 53 6.70 16.69 -30.41
CA ASP A 53 7.61 15.55 -30.39
C ASP A 53 8.96 15.96 -29.80
N ALA A 54 9.43 15.22 -28.80
CA ALA A 54 10.81 15.31 -28.32
C ALA A 54 11.72 14.54 -29.26
N LYS A 55 12.59 15.25 -29.99
CA LYS A 55 13.39 14.67 -31.06
C LYS A 55 14.17 13.43 -30.59
N ALA A 56 13.96 12.32 -31.29
CA ALA A 56 14.58 11.03 -31.03
C ALA A 56 14.32 10.46 -29.62
N ALA A 57 13.22 10.86 -28.97
CA ALA A 57 12.88 10.48 -27.60
C ALA A 57 13.97 10.81 -26.55
N ALA A 58 14.86 11.77 -26.85
CA ALA A 58 15.94 12.15 -25.96
C ALA A 58 15.45 12.99 -24.76
N THR A 59 16.18 12.94 -23.66
CA THR A 59 15.85 13.61 -22.39
C THR A 59 16.91 14.62 -21.93
N ALA A 60 17.96 14.84 -22.72
CA ALA A 60 19.00 15.81 -22.39
C ALA A 60 18.49 17.25 -22.56
N ASN A 61 18.97 18.16 -21.70
CA ASN A 61 18.72 19.60 -21.87
C ASN A 61 19.18 20.06 -23.26
N GLY A 62 18.34 20.85 -23.93
CA GLY A 62 18.56 21.26 -25.32
C GLY A 62 17.97 20.31 -26.36
N THR A 63 17.30 19.22 -25.96
CA THR A 63 16.62 18.33 -26.91
C THR A 63 15.54 19.12 -27.67
N VAL A 64 15.59 19.10 -28.99
CA VAL A 64 14.64 19.82 -29.85
C VAL A 64 13.21 19.34 -29.61
N VAL A 65 12.30 20.29 -29.42
CA VAL A 65 10.85 20.05 -29.48
C VAL A 65 10.37 20.41 -30.88
N GLN A 66 9.94 19.41 -31.63
CA GLN A 66 9.57 19.52 -33.05
C GLN A 66 8.14 19.06 -33.29
N GLN A 67 7.59 19.36 -34.46
CA GLN A 67 6.45 18.61 -34.98
C GLN A 67 6.92 17.36 -35.71
N TYR A 68 6.20 16.27 -35.53
CA TYR A 68 6.46 15.00 -36.21
C TYR A 68 5.16 14.23 -36.44
N SER A 69 5.13 13.38 -37.47
CA SER A 69 4.06 12.44 -37.74
C SER A 69 3.67 11.70 -36.47
N CYS A 70 2.38 11.74 -36.12
CA CYS A 70 1.89 11.14 -34.88
C CYS A 70 2.12 9.62 -34.89
N ASN A 71 2.93 9.12 -33.95
CA ASN A 71 3.45 7.75 -33.91
C ASN A 71 3.22 7.02 -32.58
N GLY A 72 2.61 7.67 -31.59
CA GLY A 72 2.20 7.06 -30.31
C GLY A 72 3.33 6.72 -29.33
N THR A 73 4.58 7.03 -29.68
CA THR A 73 5.74 6.83 -28.81
C THR A 73 5.72 7.82 -27.63
N THR A 74 6.47 7.51 -26.58
CA THR A 74 6.66 8.40 -25.41
C THR A 74 7.22 9.78 -25.78
N ALA A 75 7.92 9.92 -26.91
CA ALA A 75 8.38 11.20 -27.43
C ALA A 75 7.24 12.21 -27.68
N GLN A 76 6.02 11.71 -27.94
CA GLN A 76 4.85 12.51 -28.30
C GLN A 76 3.77 12.53 -27.23
N ARG A 77 4.12 12.07 -26.02
CA ARG A 77 3.23 12.02 -24.87
C ARG A 77 3.64 13.10 -23.90
N TRP A 78 2.68 13.94 -23.55
CA TRP A 78 2.90 15.12 -22.73
C TRP A 78 1.90 15.15 -21.59
N SER A 79 2.36 15.43 -20.38
CA SER A 79 1.49 15.71 -19.23
C SER A 79 1.53 17.20 -18.91
N PHE A 80 0.46 17.71 -18.31
CA PHE A 80 0.34 19.11 -17.94
C PHE A 80 0.31 19.23 -16.42
N THR A 81 1.41 19.67 -15.81
CA THR A 81 1.44 19.90 -14.35
C THR A 81 1.10 21.36 -14.07
N ALA A 82 0.09 21.60 -13.22
CA ALA A 82 -0.24 22.96 -12.78
C ALA A 82 0.93 23.63 -12.04
N THR A 83 1.11 24.92 -12.28
CA THR A 83 1.98 25.80 -11.49
C THR A 83 1.10 26.76 -10.69
N SER A 84 1.31 28.07 -10.79
CA SER A 84 0.46 29.10 -10.15
C SER A 84 -0.33 29.87 -11.21
N ASP A 85 -1.44 30.50 -10.80
CA ASP A 85 -2.18 31.47 -11.63
C ASP A 85 -2.72 30.90 -12.95
N GLY A 86 -3.07 29.61 -12.96
CA GLY A 86 -3.62 28.93 -14.14
C GLY A 86 -2.58 28.46 -15.16
N TYR A 87 -1.29 28.72 -14.93
CA TYR A 87 -0.21 28.23 -15.77
C TYR A 87 0.06 26.74 -15.53
N VAL A 88 0.64 26.10 -16.53
CA VAL A 88 1.12 24.72 -16.48
C VAL A 88 2.56 24.65 -16.99
N ARG A 89 3.27 23.60 -16.62
CA ARG A 89 4.43 23.11 -17.37
C ARG A 89 3.99 21.94 -18.25
N ILE A 90 4.55 21.85 -19.46
CA ILE A 90 4.26 20.79 -20.44
C ILE A 90 5.42 19.78 -20.38
N ASN A 91 5.23 18.66 -19.71
CA ASN A 91 6.26 17.66 -19.39
C ASN A 91 6.30 16.54 -20.42
N ASN A 92 7.49 16.10 -20.85
CA ASN A 92 7.60 14.95 -21.75
C ASN A 92 7.51 13.61 -20.98
N ALA A 93 6.94 12.56 -21.60
CA ALA A 93 6.80 11.26 -20.95
C ALA A 93 8.13 10.49 -20.77
N ASN A 94 9.17 10.77 -21.57
CA ASN A 94 10.47 10.09 -21.41
C ASN A 94 11.20 10.51 -20.13
N ASP A 95 10.97 11.73 -19.66
CA ASP A 95 11.41 12.23 -18.35
C ASP A 95 10.51 13.39 -17.97
N THR A 96 9.64 13.19 -16.97
CA THR A 96 8.66 14.21 -16.56
C THR A 96 9.30 15.45 -15.93
N ASN A 97 10.61 15.44 -15.63
CA ASN A 97 11.33 16.64 -15.22
C ASN A 97 11.74 17.52 -16.40
N GLN A 98 11.72 16.99 -17.63
CA GLN A 98 12.01 17.73 -18.86
C GLN A 98 10.74 18.38 -19.41
N VAL A 99 10.78 19.69 -19.61
CA VAL A 99 9.61 20.49 -20.01
C VAL A 99 9.86 21.30 -21.27
N ALA A 100 8.79 21.66 -21.98
CA ALA A 100 8.85 22.63 -23.06
C ALA A 100 9.30 24.01 -22.55
N ASP A 101 10.50 24.41 -22.93
CA ASP A 101 11.22 25.60 -22.49
C ASP A 101 11.50 26.50 -23.70
N VAL A 102 11.28 27.81 -23.56
CA VAL A 102 11.73 28.80 -24.55
C VAL A 102 13.20 29.10 -24.28
N ALA A 103 14.05 28.78 -25.26
CA ALA A 103 15.49 28.90 -25.16
C ALA A 103 15.94 30.31 -24.80
N ASP A 104 17.01 30.39 -23.99
CA ASP A 104 17.66 31.62 -23.53
C ASP A 104 16.73 32.62 -22.83
N VAL A 105 15.61 32.14 -22.26
CA VAL A 105 14.59 32.98 -21.59
C VAL A 105 14.09 34.11 -22.52
N SER A 106 14.12 33.87 -23.82
CA SER A 106 13.88 34.90 -24.84
C SER A 106 12.42 35.37 -24.84
N THR A 107 12.23 36.63 -25.18
CA THR A 107 10.91 37.23 -25.49
C THR A 107 10.73 37.54 -26.98
N ALA A 108 11.73 37.23 -27.81
CA ALA A 108 11.69 37.46 -29.25
C ALA A 108 10.75 36.49 -29.96
N ASP A 109 10.20 36.93 -31.10
CA ASP A 109 9.54 36.02 -32.03
C ASP A 109 10.55 35.05 -32.62
N ASN A 110 10.11 33.82 -32.91
CA ASN A 110 10.92 32.74 -33.44
C ASN A 110 12.01 32.22 -32.48
N ALA A 111 11.93 32.54 -31.19
CA ALA A 111 12.79 31.88 -30.20
C ALA A 111 12.42 30.39 -30.11
N LEU A 112 13.44 29.54 -30.14
CA LEU A 112 13.27 28.09 -30.25
C LEU A 112 12.71 27.48 -28.98
N VAL A 113 11.87 26.46 -29.13
CA VAL A 113 11.40 25.62 -28.02
C VAL A 113 12.21 24.33 -27.99
N HIS A 114 12.70 23.97 -26.80
CA HIS A 114 13.47 22.75 -26.53
C HIS A 114 13.02 22.13 -25.20
N LEU A 115 13.54 20.95 -24.87
CA LEU A 115 13.43 20.38 -23.54
C LEU A 115 14.50 20.95 -22.63
N TRP A 116 14.09 21.29 -21.43
CA TRP A 116 15.00 21.62 -20.34
C TRP A 116 14.46 21.12 -19.02
N THR A 117 15.35 20.75 -18.10
CA THR A 117 14.97 20.39 -16.73
C THR A 117 14.20 21.55 -16.09
N TYR A 118 13.03 21.25 -15.53
CA TYR A 118 12.19 22.26 -14.90
C TYR A 118 12.90 22.88 -13.68
N GLY A 119 13.18 24.17 -13.76
CA GLY A 119 13.78 24.97 -12.69
C GLY A 119 12.85 26.02 -12.10
N GLY A 120 11.59 26.07 -12.55
CA GLY A 120 10.61 27.08 -12.11
C GLY A 120 10.64 28.41 -12.88
N GLY A 121 11.46 28.52 -13.93
CA GLY A 121 11.56 29.73 -14.76
C GLY A 121 10.24 30.09 -15.44
N ALA A 122 9.99 31.38 -15.68
CA ALA A 122 8.77 31.83 -16.36
C ALA A 122 8.73 31.39 -17.84
N ASN A 123 9.89 31.22 -18.49
CA ASN A 123 10.00 30.72 -19.86
C ASN A 123 9.61 29.24 -20.01
N GLN A 124 9.43 28.52 -18.89
CA GLN A 124 9.03 27.11 -18.82
C GLN A 124 7.54 26.92 -18.48
N GLN A 125 6.78 28.01 -18.39
CA GLN A 125 5.40 28.00 -17.95
C GLN A 125 4.50 28.54 -19.06
N TRP A 126 3.40 27.84 -19.29
CA TRP A 126 2.47 28.11 -20.38
C TRP A 126 1.06 28.20 -19.84
N LEU A 127 0.32 29.25 -20.21
CA LEU A 127 -1.10 29.39 -19.93
C LEU A 127 -1.86 28.67 -21.04
N PRO A 128 -2.55 27.57 -20.74
CA PRO A 128 -3.45 26.93 -21.69
C PRO A 128 -4.75 27.75 -21.79
N VAL A 129 -5.06 28.23 -22.98
CA VAL A 129 -6.31 28.95 -23.26
C VAL A 129 -7.23 28.02 -24.05
N ASP A 130 -8.36 27.65 -23.45
CA ASP A 130 -9.34 26.74 -24.04
C ASP A 130 -10.04 27.39 -25.25
N GLU A 131 -10.04 26.68 -26.38
CA GLU A 131 -10.74 27.06 -27.62
C GLU A 131 -11.95 26.16 -27.91
N GLY A 132 -12.30 25.27 -26.99
CA GLY A 132 -13.40 24.31 -27.10
C GLY A 132 -13.03 23.03 -27.85
N GLY A 133 -13.75 21.95 -27.52
CA GLY A 133 -13.57 20.65 -28.18
C GLY A 133 -12.21 19.99 -27.92
N GLY A 134 -11.53 20.34 -26.82
CA GLY A 134 -10.20 19.83 -26.47
C GLY A 134 -9.05 20.50 -27.23
N ALA A 135 -9.29 21.66 -27.85
CA ALA A 135 -8.25 22.46 -28.49
C ALA A 135 -7.82 23.63 -27.60
N TYR A 136 -6.53 23.94 -27.62
CA TYR A 136 -5.94 25.02 -26.83
C TYR A 136 -4.90 25.76 -27.67
N HIS A 137 -4.65 27.03 -27.31
CA HIS A 137 -3.34 27.63 -27.55
C HIS A 137 -2.60 27.81 -26.23
N PHE A 138 -1.27 27.83 -26.28
CA PHE A 138 -0.41 27.89 -25.10
C PHE A 138 0.37 29.19 -25.08
N VAL A 139 0.14 30.06 -24.09
CA VAL A 139 0.79 31.37 -23.96
C VAL A 139 1.92 31.31 -22.95
N ASN A 140 3.15 31.59 -23.35
CA ASN A 140 4.31 31.57 -22.46
C ASN A 140 4.23 32.67 -21.39
N ARG A 141 4.49 32.32 -20.14
CA ARG A 141 4.40 33.25 -18.99
C ARG A 141 5.42 34.39 -19.05
N ASN A 142 6.60 34.14 -19.60
CA ASN A 142 7.66 35.13 -19.67
C ASN A 142 7.42 36.18 -20.77
N SER A 143 6.99 35.75 -21.95
CA SER A 143 6.90 36.60 -23.13
C SER A 143 5.48 37.05 -23.50
N GLY A 144 4.44 36.36 -23.01
CA GLY A 144 3.07 36.54 -23.47
C GLY A 144 2.82 36.05 -24.90
N LYS A 145 3.74 35.25 -25.46
CA LYS A 145 3.68 34.74 -26.83
C LYS A 145 3.23 33.28 -26.89
N CYS A 146 2.69 32.87 -28.02
CA CYS A 146 2.10 31.56 -28.20
C CYS A 146 3.14 30.54 -28.66
N LEU A 147 3.00 29.27 -28.25
CA LEU A 147 3.65 28.14 -28.90
C LEU A 147 3.18 28.09 -30.35
N ASP A 148 4.12 28.04 -31.30
CA ASP A 148 3.85 28.29 -32.72
C ASP A 148 4.62 27.30 -33.59
N ASP A 149 3.91 26.70 -34.54
CA ASP A 149 4.53 26.01 -35.67
C ASP A 149 4.95 27.03 -36.74
N PRO A 150 6.27 27.29 -36.91
CA PRO A 150 6.73 28.39 -37.71
C PRO A 150 6.25 28.26 -39.16
N ALA A 151 5.67 29.34 -39.67
CA ALA A 151 5.10 29.44 -41.01
C ALA A 151 3.98 28.42 -41.32
N ALA A 152 3.30 27.87 -40.29
CA ALA A 152 2.25 26.86 -40.42
C ALA A 152 2.71 25.65 -41.25
N SER A 153 3.93 25.18 -40.99
CA SER A 153 4.56 24.13 -41.76
C SER A 153 3.80 22.80 -41.68
N THR A 154 3.82 22.04 -42.76
CA THR A 154 3.27 20.67 -42.80
C THR A 154 4.38 19.64 -42.99
N ALA A 155 5.60 19.95 -42.55
CA ALA A 155 6.74 19.04 -42.63
C ALA A 155 7.08 18.44 -41.25
N ASP A 156 7.58 17.20 -41.26
CA ASP A 156 8.18 16.60 -40.07
C ASP A 156 9.50 17.30 -39.69
N SER A 157 9.86 17.18 -38.43
CA SER A 157 11.13 17.66 -37.86
C SER A 157 11.31 19.19 -37.89
N VAL A 158 10.21 19.93 -37.98
CA VAL A 158 10.22 21.39 -37.80
C VAL A 158 10.16 21.71 -36.31
N GLN A 159 11.17 22.42 -35.81
CA GLN A 159 11.23 22.83 -34.41
C GLN A 159 10.16 23.89 -34.10
N PHE A 160 9.44 23.70 -33.00
CA PHE A 160 8.48 24.70 -32.53
C PHE A 160 9.20 25.95 -32.02
N VAL A 161 8.53 27.08 -32.15
CA VAL A 161 9.01 28.38 -31.65
C VAL A 161 7.95 29.01 -30.75
N GLN A 162 8.30 30.13 -30.11
CA GLN A 162 7.27 31.08 -29.68
C GLN A 162 7.08 32.16 -30.74
N TYR A 163 5.85 32.63 -30.91
CA TYR A 163 5.52 33.74 -31.79
C TYR A 163 4.36 34.57 -31.23
N THR A 164 4.30 35.85 -31.59
CA THR A 164 3.17 36.73 -31.26
C THR A 164 1.84 36.02 -31.53
N CYS A 165 0.97 35.95 -30.51
CA CYS A 165 -0.30 35.26 -30.62
C CYS A 165 -1.16 35.90 -31.73
N ASN A 166 -1.49 35.12 -32.77
CA ASN A 166 -2.12 35.59 -34.01
C ASN A 166 -3.42 34.83 -34.35
N GLY A 167 -3.81 33.85 -33.52
CA GLY A 167 -5.07 33.11 -33.67
C GLY A 167 -5.12 32.18 -34.89
N THR A 168 -3.98 31.94 -35.55
CA THR A 168 -3.91 31.02 -36.68
C THR A 168 -3.86 29.57 -36.21
N ALA A 169 -4.16 28.63 -37.12
CA ALA A 169 -4.07 27.21 -36.81
C ALA A 169 -2.66 26.74 -36.41
N ALA A 170 -1.62 27.52 -36.75
CA ALA A 170 -0.23 27.23 -36.35
C ALA A 170 -0.02 27.29 -34.83
N GLN A 171 -0.89 28.00 -34.11
CA GLN A 171 -0.83 28.18 -32.65
C GLN A 171 -1.92 27.40 -31.90
N ARG A 172 -2.73 26.65 -32.65
CA ARG A 172 -3.85 25.88 -32.11
C ARG A 172 -3.46 24.40 -32.04
N PHE A 173 -3.69 23.79 -30.88
CA PHE A 173 -3.31 22.41 -30.61
C PHE A 173 -4.49 21.61 -30.07
N GLN A 174 -4.83 20.53 -30.77
CA GLN A 174 -5.72 19.52 -30.25
C GLN A 174 -4.97 18.68 -29.21
N VAL A 175 -5.45 18.72 -27.95
CA VAL A 175 -4.91 17.92 -26.87
C VAL A 175 -5.78 16.67 -26.75
N VAL A 176 -5.28 15.55 -27.25
CA VAL A 176 -5.99 14.27 -27.27
C VAL A 176 -5.45 13.41 -26.14
N PRO A 177 -6.26 13.06 -25.12
CA PRO A 177 -5.85 12.10 -24.12
C PRO A 177 -5.35 10.82 -24.80
N VAL A 178 -4.17 10.34 -24.41
CA VAL A 178 -3.73 9.01 -24.83
C VAL A 178 -4.67 8.02 -24.16
N THR A 179 -5.48 7.30 -24.94
CA THR A 179 -6.26 6.17 -24.41
C THR A 179 -5.25 5.13 -23.94
N GLN A 180 -5.07 5.04 -22.63
CA GLN A 180 -4.16 4.07 -22.03
C GLN A 180 -4.73 2.69 -22.30
N SER A 181 -4.06 1.92 -23.15
CA SER A 181 -4.38 0.51 -23.33
C SER A 181 -3.90 -0.26 -22.11
N ALA A 182 -4.52 -1.41 -21.83
CA ALA A 182 -4.01 -2.36 -20.85
C ALA A 182 -2.53 -2.74 -21.08
N ALA A 183 -1.97 -2.57 -22.29
CA ALA A 183 -0.57 -2.86 -22.60
C ALA A 183 0.44 -1.81 -22.13
N ASP A 184 0.00 -0.59 -21.82
CA ASP A 184 0.86 0.51 -21.39
C ASP A 184 0.12 1.47 -20.44
N PRO A 185 -0.30 0.97 -19.25
CA PRO A 185 -1.02 1.77 -18.29
C PRO A 185 -0.08 2.76 -17.60
N ASP A 186 -0.55 3.99 -17.40
CA ASP A 186 0.08 4.91 -16.47
C ASP A 186 -0.29 4.46 -15.06
N LEU A 187 0.69 3.93 -14.34
CA LEU A 187 0.56 3.51 -12.94
C LEU A 187 1.02 4.61 -11.96
N GLY A 188 1.23 5.83 -12.44
CA GLY A 188 1.68 6.96 -11.65
C GLY A 188 3.21 7.01 -11.47
N PRO A 189 3.72 8.14 -10.97
CA PRO A 189 5.16 8.44 -10.96
C PRO A 189 5.98 7.58 -9.97
N ASN A 190 5.29 6.94 -9.03
CA ASN A 190 5.90 6.15 -7.96
C ASN A 190 6.00 4.66 -8.30
N VAL A 191 5.52 4.26 -9.49
CA VAL A 191 5.68 2.93 -10.04
C VAL A 191 6.80 2.98 -11.07
N VAL A 192 7.90 2.30 -10.78
CA VAL A 192 9.06 2.22 -11.66
C VAL A 192 9.02 0.88 -12.35
N VAL A 193 8.88 0.88 -13.68
CA VAL A 193 8.82 -0.34 -14.49
C VAL A 193 10.11 -0.48 -15.29
N PHE A 194 10.84 -1.57 -15.07
CA PHE A 194 11.98 -1.96 -15.87
C PHE A 194 11.57 -3.04 -16.88
N ASP A 195 12.18 -2.99 -18.07
CA ASP A 195 12.07 -4.02 -19.08
C ASP A 195 13.47 -4.45 -19.58
N PRO A 196 13.60 -5.63 -20.21
CA PRO A 196 14.91 -6.19 -20.55
C PRO A 196 15.73 -5.39 -21.58
N SER A 197 15.12 -4.41 -22.27
CA SER A 197 15.84 -3.52 -23.19
C SER A 197 16.60 -2.40 -22.47
N MET A 198 16.26 -2.12 -21.21
CA MET A 198 16.94 -1.11 -20.41
C MET A 198 18.34 -1.59 -19.99
N SER A 199 19.32 -0.67 -20.03
CA SER A 199 20.68 -1.01 -19.63
C SER A 199 20.79 -1.28 -18.13
N SER A 200 21.65 -2.22 -17.72
CA SER A 200 21.90 -2.54 -16.30
C SER A 200 22.33 -1.32 -15.49
N SER A 201 23.09 -0.40 -16.08
CA SER A 201 23.52 0.83 -15.38
C SER A 201 22.36 1.81 -15.17
N THR A 202 21.43 1.93 -16.12
CA THR A 202 20.20 2.72 -15.95
C THR A 202 19.33 2.14 -14.84
N ILE A 203 19.12 0.82 -14.85
CA ILE A 203 18.34 0.11 -13.82
C ILE A 203 19.00 0.31 -12.45
N GLN A 204 20.29 0.00 -12.32
CA GLN A 204 21.02 0.10 -11.06
C GLN A 204 21.04 1.54 -10.52
N SER A 205 21.25 2.54 -11.37
CA SER A 205 21.23 3.95 -10.94
C SER A 205 19.88 4.34 -10.35
N ARG A 206 18.77 3.86 -10.94
CA ARG A 206 17.43 4.15 -10.45
C ARG A 206 17.14 3.41 -9.13
N LEU A 207 17.55 2.15 -9.02
CA LEU A 207 17.46 1.36 -7.78
C LEU A 207 18.21 2.05 -6.63
N ASN A 208 19.47 2.45 -6.87
CA ASN A 208 20.29 3.15 -5.88
C ASN A 208 19.65 4.47 -5.43
N THR A 209 19.04 5.22 -6.35
CA THR A 209 18.35 6.48 -6.03
C THR A 209 17.17 6.25 -5.09
N ILE A 210 16.37 5.21 -5.35
CA ILE A 210 15.22 4.86 -4.51
C ILE A 210 15.71 4.40 -3.13
N PHE A 211 16.70 3.52 -3.09
CA PHE A 211 17.24 3.00 -1.84
C PHE A 211 17.84 4.13 -0.97
N GLN A 212 18.67 5.00 -1.52
CA GLN A 212 19.25 6.14 -0.79
C GLN A 212 18.19 7.06 -0.19
N GLN A 213 17.03 7.20 -0.85
CA GLN A 213 15.92 7.97 -0.31
C GLN A 213 15.18 7.20 0.80
N GLN A 214 15.06 5.88 0.66
CA GLN A 214 14.16 5.07 1.47
C GLN A 214 14.84 4.30 2.61
N GLU A 215 16.16 4.16 2.61
CA GLU A 215 16.91 3.37 3.59
C GLU A 215 16.60 3.78 5.04
N THR A 216 16.59 5.07 5.32
CA THR A 216 16.33 5.64 6.65
C THR A 216 14.94 6.29 6.78
N ASN A 217 14.10 6.18 5.76
CA ASN A 217 12.84 6.92 5.66
C ASN A 217 11.66 6.20 6.34
N GLN A 218 11.84 5.87 7.62
CA GLN A 218 10.89 5.05 8.37
C GLN A 218 9.48 5.66 8.41
N PHE A 219 9.32 6.97 8.59
CA PHE A 219 7.99 7.60 8.74
C PHE A 219 7.64 8.60 7.63
N GLY A 220 8.43 8.69 6.56
CA GLY A 220 8.12 9.59 5.45
C GLY A 220 6.91 9.14 4.64
N SER A 221 6.49 10.02 3.73
CA SER A 221 5.34 9.82 2.85
C SER A 221 5.70 9.18 1.51
N GLN A 222 6.99 9.07 1.18
CA GLN A 222 7.43 8.49 -0.08
C GLN A 222 7.18 6.97 -0.09
N ARG A 223 6.72 6.48 -1.23
CA ARG A 223 6.32 5.09 -1.47
C ARG A 223 6.80 4.71 -2.86
N TYR A 224 7.28 3.48 -3.05
CA TYR A 224 7.73 3.00 -4.36
C TYR A 224 7.29 1.56 -4.61
N ALA A 225 6.85 1.31 -5.84
CA ALA A 225 6.78 -0.05 -6.38
C ALA A 225 7.77 -0.16 -7.53
N VAL A 226 8.68 -1.12 -7.43
CA VAL A 226 9.71 -1.41 -8.43
C VAL A 226 9.35 -2.70 -9.13
N LEU A 227 8.98 -2.60 -10.40
CA LEU A 227 8.41 -3.68 -11.20
C LEU A 227 9.39 -4.08 -12.29
N PHE A 228 9.57 -5.37 -12.49
CA PHE A 228 10.38 -5.93 -13.56
C PHE A 228 9.49 -6.72 -14.52
N LYS A 229 9.45 -6.33 -15.80
CA LYS A 229 8.79 -7.12 -16.85
C LYS A 229 9.46 -8.49 -17.02
N PRO A 230 8.77 -9.50 -17.57
CA PRO A 230 9.38 -10.80 -17.86
C PRO A 230 10.71 -10.67 -18.62
N GLY A 231 11.73 -11.38 -18.16
CA GLY A 231 13.09 -11.33 -18.70
C GLY A 231 14.16 -11.52 -17.62
N ALA A 232 15.42 -11.30 -18.01
CA ALA A 232 16.57 -11.44 -17.12
C ALA A 232 17.30 -10.10 -16.97
N TYR A 233 17.72 -9.80 -15.74
CA TYR A 233 18.34 -8.53 -15.36
C TYR A 233 19.63 -8.80 -14.60
N SER A 234 20.63 -7.94 -14.75
CA SER A 234 21.79 -7.88 -13.85
C SER A 234 21.61 -6.67 -12.95
N ALA A 235 21.26 -6.88 -11.69
CA ALA A 235 20.93 -5.82 -10.75
C ALA A 235 21.16 -6.27 -9.30
N ASP A 236 21.59 -5.32 -8.47
CA ASP A 236 21.61 -5.42 -7.00
C ASP A 236 20.48 -4.55 -6.44
N VAL A 237 19.42 -5.19 -5.93
CA VAL A 237 18.19 -4.52 -5.51
C VAL A 237 18.15 -4.46 -3.99
N ASN A 238 18.73 -3.41 -3.39
CA ASN A 238 18.59 -3.17 -1.95
C ASN A 238 17.23 -2.49 -1.66
N VAL A 239 16.48 -3.05 -0.72
CA VAL A 239 15.07 -2.69 -0.46
C VAL A 239 14.94 -1.92 0.85
N GLY A 240 14.75 -0.61 0.75
CA GLY A 240 14.51 0.30 1.89
C GLY A 240 13.03 0.33 2.34
N PHE A 241 12.70 1.27 3.23
CA PHE A 241 11.32 1.48 3.69
C PHE A 241 10.37 1.77 2.53
N TYR A 242 9.12 1.36 2.70
CA TYR A 242 8.02 1.53 1.75
C TYR A 242 8.34 1.25 0.28
N THR A 243 9.17 0.23 0.06
CA THR A 243 9.58 -0.21 -1.26
C THR A 243 9.13 -1.65 -1.44
N GLN A 244 8.35 -1.89 -2.51
CA GLN A 244 7.95 -3.24 -2.90
C GLN A 244 8.60 -3.57 -4.25
N VAL A 245 9.31 -4.69 -4.32
CA VAL A 245 9.93 -5.21 -5.53
C VAL A 245 9.07 -6.33 -6.10
N LEU A 246 8.73 -6.25 -7.37
CA LEU A 246 7.73 -7.10 -8.02
C LEU A 246 8.23 -7.63 -9.36
N GLY A 247 8.13 -8.93 -9.61
CA GLY A 247 8.17 -9.48 -10.96
C GLY A 247 6.78 -9.48 -11.61
N LEU A 248 6.70 -9.05 -12.87
CA LEU A 248 5.47 -9.02 -13.66
C LEU A 248 5.25 -10.27 -14.51
N GLY A 249 5.80 -11.41 -14.09
CA GLY A 249 5.53 -12.71 -14.70
C GLY A 249 4.29 -13.39 -14.12
N LEU A 250 3.75 -14.42 -14.80
CA LEU A 250 2.76 -15.29 -14.15
C LEU A 250 3.42 -16.28 -13.18
N SER A 251 4.72 -16.55 -13.37
CA SER A 251 5.56 -17.40 -12.53
C SER A 251 6.80 -16.60 -12.09
N PRO A 252 7.39 -16.88 -10.92
CA PRO A 252 8.62 -16.22 -10.47
C PRO A 252 9.77 -16.38 -11.45
N ASP A 253 9.85 -17.53 -12.13
CA ASP A 253 10.90 -17.82 -13.10
C ASP A 253 10.79 -17.02 -14.41
N ALA A 254 9.68 -16.33 -14.65
CA ALA A 254 9.57 -15.45 -15.82
C ALA A 254 10.36 -14.14 -15.63
N VAL A 255 10.76 -13.79 -14.41
CA VAL A 255 11.59 -12.63 -14.09
C VAL A 255 12.80 -13.13 -13.29
N THR A 256 14.01 -13.00 -13.83
CA THR A 256 15.24 -13.40 -13.15
C THR A 256 16.14 -12.21 -12.88
N ILE A 257 16.50 -12.00 -11.62
CA ILE A 257 17.55 -11.09 -11.19
C ILE A 257 18.85 -11.89 -11.00
N ASN A 258 19.84 -11.65 -11.85
CA ASN A 258 21.21 -12.12 -11.69
C ASN A 258 21.97 -11.10 -10.83
N GLY A 259 22.04 -11.36 -9.53
CA GLY A 259 22.39 -10.39 -8.50
C GLY A 259 21.56 -10.70 -7.26
N ALA A 260 21.10 -9.68 -6.54
CA ALA A 260 20.41 -9.85 -5.25
C ALA A 260 19.13 -9.02 -5.17
N VAL A 261 18.18 -9.49 -4.35
CA VAL A 261 17.00 -8.70 -3.93
C VAL A 261 16.92 -8.80 -2.43
N HIS A 262 17.51 -7.81 -1.75
CA HIS A 262 17.92 -7.94 -0.37
C HIS A 262 17.51 -6.77 0.51
N ALA A 263 17.47 -7.02 1.81
CA ALA A 263 17.30 -5.99 2.83
C ALA A 263 18.33 -6.23 3.93
N GLU A 264 19.00 -5.14 4.33
CA GLU A 264 20.06 -5.14 5.34
C GLU A 264 19.75 -4.09 6.43
N ALA A 265 20.48 -4.16 7.54
CA ALA A 265 20.27 -3.31 8.70
C ALA A 265 21.44 -2.36 8.98
N ASP A 266 22.30 -2.11 7.97
CA ASP A 266 23.43 -1.19 8.04
C ASP A 266 23.06 0.19 8.59
N TRP A 267 21.94 0.75 8.12
CA TRP A 267 21.43 2.05 8.58
C TRP A 267 21.21 2.14 10.09
N PHE A 268 21.00 0.99 10.73
CA PHE A 268 20.82 0.86 12.17
C PHE A 268 21.81 -0.11 12.80
N GLN A 269 23.05 -0.14 12.28
CA GLN A 269 24.20 -0.85 12.87
C GLN A 269 23.94 -2.36 13.06
N GLY A 270 23.31 -3.00 12.06
CA GLY A 270 22.96 -4.43 12.08
C GLY A 270 21.68 -4.76 12.86
N ASN A 271 21.07 -3.77 13.53
CA ASN A 271 19.81 -3.96 14.22
C ASN A 271 18.61 -3.88 13.25
N ALA A 272 18.09 -5.04 12.84
CA ALA A 272 16.97 -5.15 11.92
C ALA A 272 15.59 -4.97 12.59
N THR A 273 15.51 -4.71 13.91
CA THR A 273 14.22 -4.56 14.65
C THR A 273 13.30 -3.47 14.11
N GLN A 274 13.81 -2.57 13.26
CA GLN A 274 13.02 -1.52 12.61
C GLN A 274 12.93 -1.66 11.09
N ASN A 275 13.40 -2.76 10.49
CA ASN A 275 13.32 -3.01 9.05
C ASN A 275 11.90 -3.42 8.61
N PHE A 276 10.97 -2.47 8.64
CA PHE A 276 9.56 -2.65 8.33
C PHE A 276 9.19 -2.29 6.88
N TRP A 277 7.90 -2.47 6.57
CA TRP A 277 7.17 -1.88 5.45
C TRP A 277 7.88 -2.00 4.10
N ARG A 278 8.27 -3.20 3.72
CA ARG A 278 8.90 -3.47 2.42
C ARG A 278 8.39 -4.79 1.88
N GLY A 279 8.82 -5.24 0.70
CA GLY A 279 8.45 -6.57 0.24
C GLY A 279 9.13 -6.97 -1.05
N ALA A 280 9.25 -8.28 -1.27
CA ALA A 280 9.73 -8.87 -2.52
C ALA A 280 8.74 -9.94 -2.98
N GLU A 281 8.33 -9.88 -4.25
CA GLU A 281 7.30 -10.77 -4.77
C GLU A 281 7.49 -11.21 -6.22
N ASN A 282 7.19 -12.47 -6.48
CA ASN A 282 6.97 -13.04 -7.82
C ASN A 282 8.15 -12.89 -8.80
N LEU A 283 9.37 -13.11 -8.31
CA LEU A 283 10.57 -13.13 -9.13
C LEU A 283 11.56 -14.20 -8.65
N SER A 284 12.51 -14.52 -9.52
CA SER A 284 13.63 -15.42 -9.21
C SER A 284 14.93 -14.65 -9.03
N VAL A 285 15.78 -15.11 -8.13
CA VAL A 285 17.07 -14.48 -7.83
C VAL A 285 18.19 -15.51 -7.96
N ASN A 286 19.26 -15.12 -8.67
CA ASN A 286 20.51 -15.84 -8.81
C ASN A 286 21.62 -15.04 -8.09
N PRO A 287 21.80 -15.25 -6.77
CA PRO A 287 22.83 -14.54 -6.02
C PRO A 287 24.22 -14.90 -6.54
N ALA A 288 25.01 -13.88 -6.89
CA ALA A 288 26.36 -14.07 -7.44
C ALA A 288 27.29 -14.85 -6.48
N GLY A 289 27.11 -14.68 -5.16
CA GLY A 289 27.84 -15.40 -4.11
C GLY A 289 27.16 -16.69 -3.63
N GLY A 290 26.03 -17.10 -4.21
CA GLY A 290 25.27 -18.27 -3.79
C GLY A 290 24.37 -18.06 -2.57
N SER A 291 24.36 -16.87 -1.97
CA SER A 291 23.51 -16.50 -0.84
C SER A 291 22.90 -15.11 -1.05
N ASP A 292 21.66 -14.93 -0.59
CA ASP A 292 20.96 -13.65 -0.51
C ASP A 292 20.57 -13.35 0.95
N ARG A 293 20.13 -12.12 1.24
CA ARG A 293 19.82 -11.67 2.61
C ARG A 293 18.48 -10.95 2.67
N TRP A 294 17.65 -11.31 3.64
CA TRP A 294 16.39 -10.65 3.93
C TRP A 294 16.27 -10.34 5.43
N ALA A 295 17.15 -9.45 5.89
CA ALA A 295 17.23 -9.04 7.30
C ALA A 295 16.13 -8.03 7.64
N VAL A 296 14.96 -8.53 8.01
CA VAL A 296 13.74 -7.73 8.21
C VAL A 296 13.09 -7.97 9.57
N SER A 297 12.10 -7.13 9.90
CA SER A 297 11.16 -7.37 10.98
C SER A 297 9.72 -7.51 10.45
N GLN A 298 8.70 -7.00 11.14
CA GLN A 298 7.30 -7.13 10.75
C GLN A 298 6.98 -6.37 9.44
N ALA A 299 5.88 -6.77 8.76
CA ALA A 299 5.38 -6.17 7.51
C ALA A 299 6.41 -6.13 6.36
N ALA A 300 7.18 -7.19 6.22
CA ALA A 300 8.21 -7.35 5.19
C ALA A 300 8.15 -8.73 4.50
N PRO A 301 7.08 -9.03 3.72
CA PRO A 301 6.86 -10.35 3.18
C PRO A 301 7.84 -10.71 2.06
N TYR A 302 8.25 -11.98 2.05
CA TYR A 302 9.01 -12.62 0.98
C TYR A 302 8.13 -13.67 0.28
N ARG A 303 7.39 -13.23 -0.74
CA ARG A 303 6.26 -13.98 -1.32
C ARG A 303 6.54 -14.47 -2.73
N ARG A 304 6.18 -15.71 -3.03
CA ARG A 304 6.23 -16.23 -4.40
C ARG A 304 7.61 -16.02 -5.04
N MET A 305 8.67 -16.23 -4.27
CA MET A 305 10.04 -16.02 -4.72
C MET A 305 10.66 -17.35 -5.14
N HIS A 306 11.60 -17.32 -6.09
CA HIS A 306 12.47 -18.47 -6.36
C HIS A 306 13.93 -18.06 -6.18
N LEU A 307 14.48 -18.32 -5.01
CA LEU A 307 15.88 -18.05 -4.72
C LEU A 307 16.73 -19.27 -5.05
N ARG A 308 17.64 -19.12 -6.02
CA ARG A 308 18.57 -20.17 -6.46
C ARG A 308 19.86 -20.11 -5.63
N GLY A 309 19.72 -20.22 -4.31
CA GLY A 309 20.80 -20.06 -3.34
C GLY A 309 20.32 -20.19 -1.89
N ASN A 310 21.19 -19.82 -0.95
CA ASN A 310 20.88 -19.74 0.49
C ASN A 310 20.25 -18.38 0.84
N LEU A 311 19.52 -18.33 1.95
CA LEU A 311 18.91 -17.10 2.46
C LEU A 311 19.28 -16.88 3.93
N ALA A 312 19.94 -15.76 4.23
CA ALA A 312 20.12 -15.29 5.61
C ALA A 312 18.97 -14.36 5.98
N LEU A 313 18.40 -14.52 7.17
CA LEU A 313 17.28 -13.70 7.65
C LEU A 313 17.70 -12.62 8.66
N ASP A 314 18.99 -12.50 8.97
CA ASP A 314 19.51 -11.48 9.87
C ASP A 314 20.73 -10.74 9.28
N ASP A 315 21.22 -9.77 10.04
CA ASP A 315 22.39 -8.98 9.71
C ASP A 315 23.32 -8.83 10.94
N GLY A 316 23.41 -9.91 11.74
CA GLY A 316 24.28 -10.00 12.92
C GLY A 316 23.82 -9.26 14.18
N GLY A 317 22.83 -8.36 14.09
CA GLY A 317 22.18 -7.72 15.23
C GLY A 317 20.81 -8.31 15.57
N TRP A 318 19.97 -7.60 16.33
CA TRP A 318 18.62 -8.06 16.67
C TRP A 318 17.67 -8.01 15.47
N SER A 319 16.75 -8.98 15.36
CA SER A 319 15.78 -9.06 14.26
C SER A 319 14.47 -9.72 14.74
N SER A 320 13.31 -9.24 14.22
CA SER A 320 11.97 -9.62 14.70
C SER A 320 10.97 -9.80 13.56
N GLY A 321 11.36 -10.58 12.56
CA GLY A 321 10.53 -10.98 11.43
C GLY A 321 9.53 -12.07 11.79
N GLY A 322 8.88 -12.71 10.83
CA GLY A 322 8.86 -12.41 9.40
C GLY A 322 8.00 -13.43 8.66
N LEU A 323 7.88 -13.27 7.34
CA LEU A 323 7.08 -14.14 6.49
C LEU A 323 7.86 -14.59 5.25
N ILE A 324 7.92 -15.91 5.05
CA ILE A 324 8.14 -16.53 3.74
C ILE A 324 6.85 -17.26 3.34
N ALA A 325 6.33 -16.97 2.15
CA ALA A 325 5.10 -17.59 1.68
C ALA A 325 5.14 -17.91 0.18
N ASP A 326 4.64 -19.08 -0.21
CA ASP A 326 4.57 -19.51 -1.61
C ASP A 326 5.92 -19.54 -2.35
N SER A 327 7.03 -19.68 -1.62
CA SER A 327 8.38 -19.47 -2.15
C SER A 327 9.16 -20.78 -2.27
N LYS A 328 10.13 -20.80 -3.19
CA LYS A 328 11.11 -21.87 -3.35
C LYS A 328 12.50 -21.31 -3.07
N ILE A 329 13.18 -21.85 -2.06
CA ILE A 329 14.56 -21.54 -1.73
C ILE A 329 15.36 -22.82 -1.97
N ASP A 330 16.22 -22.82 -2.99
CA ASP A 330 16.97 -24.02 -3.38
C ASP A 330 17.99 -24.45 -2.32
N GLY A 331 18.56 -23.48 -1.59
CA GLY A 331 19.55 -23.70 -0.55
C GLY A 331 18.97 -23.75 0.87
N GLN A 332 19.84 -23.45 1.83
CA GLN A 332 19.49 -23.35 3.24
C GLN A 332 18.95 -21.96 3.57
N VAL A 333 17.86 -21.91 4.34
CA VAL A 333 17.46 -20.70 5.05
C VAL A 333 18.09 -20.72 6.45
N ASP A 334 18.81 -19.66 6.81
CA ASP A 334 19.37 -19.44 8.13
C ASP A 334 18.62 -18.31 8.83
N SER A 335 17.95 -18.62 9.93
CA SER A 335 17.22 -17.62 10.71
C SER A 335 18.16 -16.61 11.39
N GLY A 336 19.43 -16.98 11.62
CA GLY A 336 20.36 -16.19 12.42
C GLY A 336 19.73 -15.77 13.76
N SER A 337 19.78 -14.47 14.06
CA SER A 337 19.23 -13.89 15.30
C SER A 337 17.70 -13.74 15.37
N GLN A 338 16.97 -14.08 14.31
CA GLN A 338 15.51 -13.86 14.22
C GLN A 338 14.79 -14.44 15.43
N GLN A 339 14.03 -13.58 16.12
CA GLN A 339 13.26 -13.97 17.31
C GLN A 339 12.20 -15.03 16.98
N GLN A 340 11.50 -14.84 15.87
CA GLN A 340 10.44 -15.73 15.39
C GLN A 340 10.33 -15.64 13.87
N TRP A 341 9.61 -16.59 13.26
CA TRP A 341 9.34 -16.56 11.82
C TRP A 341 8.16 -17.46 11.43
N LEU A 342 7.39 -17.06 10.41
CA LEU A 342 6.45 -17.94 9.72
C LEU A 342 6.93 -18.27 8.30
N THR A 343 7.02 -19.56 7.98
CA THR A 343 7.17 -20.04 6.61
C THR A 343 5.99 -20.91 6.18
N ARG A 344 5.20 -20.46 5.20
CA ARG A 344 4.02 -21.19 4.73
C ARG A 344 4.05 -21.58 3.26
N ASN A 345 3.47 -22.74 2.93
CA ASN A 345 3.32 -23.25 1.56
C ASN A 345 4.58 -23.08 0.71
N SER A 346 5.75 -23.37 1.28
CA SER A 346 7.04 -23.10 0.64
C SER A 346 7.89 -24.36 0.52
N GLN A 347 8.87 -24.33 -0.37
CA GLN A 347 9.85 -25.40 -0.55
C GLN A 347 11.23 -24.87 -0.20
N LEU A 348 11.86 -25.41 0.84
CA LEU A 348 13.21 -25.05 1.24
C LEU A 348 14.16 -26.22 0.96
N GLY A 349 15.42 -25.94 0.63
CA GLY A 349 16.46 -26.97 0.62
C GLY A 349 16.72 -27.50 2.03
N SER A 350 16.88 -26.58 2.99
CA SER A 350 16.85 -26.88 4.43
C SER A 350 16.60 -25.61 5.24
N TRP A 351 16.41 -25.76 6.55
CA TRP A 351 16.34 -24.67 7.51
C TRP A 351 17.35 -24.89 8.64
N THR A 352 17.96 -23.81 9.12
CA THR A 352 18.80 -23.78 10.33
C THR A 352 18.54 -22.52 11.14
N GLY A 353 18.92 -22.55 12.42
CA GLY A 353 18.69 -21.47 13.36
C GLY A 353 17.28 -21.50 13.95
N SER A 354 17.17 -20.99 15.18
CA SER A 354 15.91 -20.87 15.91
C SER A 354 16.16 -19.97 17.13
N ASN A 355 15.18 -19.17 17.53
CA ASN A 355 15.25 -18.40 18.78
C ASN A 355 14.06 -18.69 19.69
N TRP A 356 12.89 -18.07 19.48
CA TRP A 356 11.72 -18.25 20.37
C TRP A 356 10.55 -18.98 19.72
N ASN A 357 10.27 -18.75 18.44
CA ASN A 357 9.08 -19.31 17.80
C ASN A 357 9.23 -19.41 16.27
N MET A 358 9.72 -20.54 15.76
CA MET A 358 9.80 -20.79 14.31
C MET A 358 8.64 -21.69 13.88
N VAL A 359 7.77 -21.18 13.02
CA VAL A 359 6.54 -21.86 12.61
C VAL A 359 6.55 -22.16 11.12
N PHE A 360 6.25 -23.42 10.78
CA PHE A 360 6.19 -23.91 9.41
C PHE A 360 4.80 -24.49 9.16
N THR A 361 4.11 -24.05 8.11
CA THR A 361 2.79 -24.58 7.76
C THR A 361 2.68 -24.91 6.28
N GLY A 362 2.42 -26.16 5.93
CA GLY A 362 2.36 -26.56 4.52
C GLY A 362 3.71 -26.48 3.80
N SER A 363 4.83 -26.38 4.51
CA SER A 363 6.16 -26.21 3.91
C SER A 363 6.97 -27.51 3.93
N THR A 364 7.88 -27.66 2.97
CA THR A 364 8.80 -28.81 2.88
C THR A 364 10.25 -28.38 3.06
N GLY A 365 11.12 -29.31 3.45
CA GLY A 365 12.52 -28.98 3.79
C GLY A 365 12.67 -28.26 5.13
N THR A 366 11.65 -28.37 5.99
CA THR A 366 11.58 -27.75 7.31
C THR A 366 11.88 -28.79 8.41
N PRO A 367 12.30 -28.36 9.61
CA PRO A 367 12.46 -29.27 10.74
C PRO A 367 11.11 -29.90 11.14
N ALA A 368 11.18 -31.05 11.82
CA ALA A 368 10.02 -31.60 12.52
C ALA A 368 9.71 -30.74 13.77
N THR A 369 8.47 -30.79 14.25
CA THR A 369 8.10 -30.12 15.51
C THR A 369 8.99 -30.62 16.65
N SER A 370 9.66 -29.69 17.33
CA SER A 370 10.56 -29.97 18.46
C SER A 370 10.41 -28.98 19.61
N PHE A 371 9.42 -28.07 19.55
CA PHE A 371 9.13 -27.13 20.62
C PHE A 371 9.02 -27.85 21.98
N PRO A 372 9.74 -27.40 23.03
CA PRO A 372 10.34 -26.06 23.16
C PRO A 372 11.81 -25.93 22.71
N SER A 373 12.49 -27.02 22.31
CA SER A 373 13.95 -26.97 22.05
C SER A 373 14.41 -27.96 20.95
N PRO A 374 14.81 -27.47 19.76
CA PRO A 374 14.62 -26.08 19.30
C PRO A 374 13.13 -25.73 19.18
N PRO A 375 12.75 -24.45 19.30
CA PRO A 375 11.34 -24.02 19.31
C PRO A 375 10.71 -23.97 17.92
N ASP A 376 10.75 -25.11 17.23
CA ASP A 376 10.14 -25.33 15.92
C ASP A 376 8.74 -25.93 16.06
N THR A 377 7.77 -25.35 15.35
CA THR A 377 6.39 -25.83 15.25
C THR A 377 6.04 -26.07 13.79
N THR A 378 5.84 -27.33 13.41
CA THR A 378 5.56 -27.72 12.03
C THR A 378 4.18 -28.32 11.89
N VAL A 379 3.37 -27.73 11.00
CA VAL A 379 2.06 -28.20 10.58
C VAL A 379 2.15 -28.63 9.13
N ALA A 380 1.82 -29.90 8.85
CA ALA A 380 2.07 -30.51 7.54
C ALA A 380 1.37 -29.81 6.36
N GLN A 381 0.17 -29.24 6.58
CA GLN A 381 -0.66 -28.64 5.55
C GLN A 381 -1.33 -27.37 6.08
N SER A 382 -1.48 -26.37 5.22
CA SER A 382 -2.41 -25.26 5.45
C SER A 382 -3.84 -25.74 5.14
N PRO A 383 -4.76 -25.82 6.11
CA PRO A 383 -6.09 -26.41 5.89
C PRO A 383 -6.91 -25.66 4.82
N VAL A 384 -6.80 -24.33 4.81
CA VAL A 384 -7.35 -23.45 3.78
C VAL A 384 -6.37 -22.32 3.54
N SER A 385 -6.04 -22.04 2.29
CA SER A 385 -5.18 -20.92 1.91
C SER A 385 -5.64 -20.34 0.59
N ARG A 386 -5.30 -19.07 0.34
CA ARG A 386 -5.37 -18.43 -0.97
C ARG A 386 -4.09 -17.63 -1.10
N GLU A 387 -3.41 -17.69 -2.24
CA GLU A 387 -2.24 -16.84 -2.44
C GLU A 387 -2.68 -15.41 -2.80
N LYS A 388 -1.85 -14.42 -2.43
CA LYS A 388 -2.15 -13.01 -2.66
C LYS A 388 -2.35 -12.71 -4.16
N PRO A 389 -3.35 -11.90 -4.56
CA PRO A 389 -3.42 -11.40 -5.92
C PRO A 389 -2.20 -10.55 -6.29
N PHE A 390 -1.77 -10.63 -7.54
CA PHE A 390 -0.59 -9.89 -8.01
C PHE A 390 -0.76 -9.37 -9.44
N LEU A 391 -0.12 -8.23 -9.72
CA LEU A 391 -0.05 -7.64 -11.05
C LEU A 391 0.96 -8.40 -11.90
N TYR A 392 0.62 -8.71 -13.15
CA TYR A 392 1.52 -9.30 -14.11
C TYR A 392 1.24 -8.79 -15.53
N VAL A 393 2.15 -9.08 -16.45
CA VAL A 393 2.03 -8.79 -17.88
C VAL A 393 1.90 -10.10 -18.65
N ASP A 394 0.83 -10.22 -19.45
CA ASP A 394 0.60 -11.41 -20.26
C ASP A 394 1.52 -11.48 -21.50
N GLY A 395 1.45 -12.58 -22.24
CA GLY A 395 2.27 -12.78 -23.44
C GLY A 395 1.98 -11.81 -24.60
N SER A 396 0.88 -11.05 -24.53
CA SER A 396 0.54 -9.99 -25.49
C SER A 396 0.95 -8.60 -24.99
N GLY A 397 1.56 -8.50 -23.81
CA GLY A 397 1.98 -7.25 -23.20
C GLY A 397 0.90 -6.58 -22.34
N ASN A 398 -0.29 -7.16 -22.17
CA ASN A 398 -1.34 -6.54 -21.37
C ASN A 398 -1.13 -6.76 -19.88
N TYR A 399 -1.31 -5.71 -19.10
CA TYR A 399 -1.34 -5.77 -17.65
C TYR A 399 -2.64 -6.40 -17.17
N GLN A 400 -2.49 -7.35 -16.25
CA GLN A 400 -3.59 -8.07 -15.63
C GLN A 400 -3.29 -8.27 -14.15
N VAL A 401 -4.32 -8.49 -13.35
CA VAL A 401 -4.18 -8.96 -11.96
C VAL A 401 -4.58 -10.42 -11.93
N PHE A 402 -3.65 -11.28 -11.54
CA PHE A 402 -3.93 -12.68 -11.30
C PHE A 402 -4.50 -12.86 -9.88
N VAL A 403 -5.62 -13.56 -9.76
CA VAL A 403 -6.31 -13.89 -8.52
C VAL A 403 -6.20 -15.41 -8.30
N PRO A 404 -5.28 -15.87 -7.45
CA PRO A 404 -5.11 -17.29 -7.17
C PRO A 404 -6.36 -17.95 -6.60
N SER A 405 -6.62 -19.19 -6.99
CA SER A 405 -7.72 -19.99 -6.42
C SER A 405 -7.49 -20.30 -4.94
N VAL A 406 -8.58 -20.47 -4.19
CA VAL A 406 -8.54 -21.05 -2.85
C VAL A 406 -8.05 -22.49 -2.94
N ARG A 407 -7.16 -22.88 -2.02
CA ARG A 407 -6.60 -24.21 -1.89
C ARG A 407 -6.98 -24.78 -0.52
N SER A 408 -7.27 -26.07 -0.50
CA SER A 408 -7.52 -26.82 0.74
C SER A 408 -6.37 -27.80 0.98
N ASN A 409 -5.99 -27.95 2.25
CA ASN A 409 -4.88 -28.82 2.69
C ASN A 409 -3.60 -28.62 1.86
N SER A 410 -3.27 -27.37 1.56
CA SER A 410 -2.17 -27.04 0.66
C SER A 410 -0.80 -27.31 1.30
N SER A 411 0.14 -27.72 0.47
CA SER A 411 1.56 -27.80 0.81
C SER A 411 2.41 -27.47 -0.42
N GLY A 412 3.57 -26.85 -0.19
CA GLY A 412 4.47 -26.38 -1.23
C GLY A 412 3.90 -25.22 -2.06
N THR A 413 4.69 -24.82 -3.04
CA THR A 413 4.37 -23.65 -3.87
C THR A 413 3.17 -23.89 -4.79
N SER A 414 2.41 -22.83 -5.03
CA SER A 414 1.22 -22.79 -5.88
C SER A 414 1.54 -22.75 -7.38
N TRP A 415 2.82 -22.60 -7.75
CA TRP A 415 3.25 -22.30 -9.11
C TRP A 415 4.19 -23.33 -9.73
N SER A 416 4.87 -24.15 -8.93
CA SER A 416 5.83 -25.14 -9.43
C SER A 416 5.21 -26.23 -10.32
N SER A 417 3.90 -26.48 -10.17
CA SER A 417 3.12 -27.45 -10.96
C SER A 417 2.08 -26.80 -11.87
N GLY A 418 2.23 -25.50 -12.14
CA GLY A 418 1.23 -24.66 -12.80
C GLY A 418 0.40 -23.87 -11.80
N THR A 419 -0.10 -22.69 -12.19
CA THR A 419 -0.83 -21.79 -11.30
C THR A 419 -2.33 -21.85 -11.61
N SER A 420 -3.16 -22.06 -10.58
CA SER A 420 -4.63 -22.03 -10.67
C SER A 420 -5.18 -20.70 -10.18
N GLY A 421 -6.11 -20.12 -10.92
CA GLY A 421 -6.71 -18.83 -10.61
C GLY A 421 -7.37 -18.22 -11.83
N SER A 422 -7.72 -16.93 -11.72
CA SER A 422 -8.28 -16.15 -12.82
C SER A 422 -7.46 -14.90 -13.06
N SER A 423 -7.41 -14.42 -14.30
CA SER A 423 -6.76 -13.15 -14.65
C SER A 423 -7.81 -12.10 -14.96
N LEU A 424 -7.72 -10.97 -14.29
CA LEU A 424 -8.57 -9.81 -14.50
C LEU A 424 -7.79 -8.76 -15.30
N SER A 425 -8.32 -8.35 -16.45
CA SER A 425 -7.75 -7.23 -17.22
C SER A 425 -7.66 -5.98 -16.33
N LEU A 426 -6.58 -5.21 -16.47
CA LEU A 426 -6.43 -3.94 -15.77
C LEU A 426 -7.57 -2.95 -16.13
N ASP A 427 -8.23 -3.10 -17.28
CA ASP A 427 -9.42 -2.30 -17.63
C ASP A 427 -10.58 -2.49 -16.64
N SER A 428 -10.62 -3.59 -15.90
CA SER A 428 -11.61 -3.84 -14.84
C SER A 428 -11.27 -3.12 -13.53
N PHE A 429 -10.13 -2.44 -13.45
CA PHE A 429 -9.67 -1.71 -12.26
C PHE A 429 -9.82 -0.21 -12.44
N TYR A 430 -10.08 0.46 -11.32
CA TYR A 430 -9.76 1.86 -11.17
C TYR A 430 -8.35 1.97 -10.58
N VAL A 431 -7.44 2.58 -11.35
CA VAL A 431 -6.07 2.84 -10.92
C VAL A 431 -6.07 4.09 -10.04
N VAL A 432 -6.05 3.88 -8.72
CA VAL A 432 -6.06 4.96 -7.72
C VAL A 432 -4.67 5.57 -7.67
N LYS A 433 -4.59 6.90 -7.86
CA LYS A 433 -3.34 7.69 -7.88
C LYS A 433 -3.42 8.83 -6.88
N PRO A 434 -2.27 9.36 -6.40
CA PRO A 434 -2.26 10.51 -5.52
C PRO A 434 -3.17 11.64 -6.03
N GLY A 435 -4.04 12.17 -5.16
CA GLY A 435 -5.07 13.15 -5.49
C GLY A 435 -6.46 12.58 -5.75
N ALA A 436 -6.61 11.26 -5.91
CA ALA A 436 -7.93 10.62 -5.98
C ALA A 436 -8.69 10.79 -4.66
N THR A 437 -9.96 11.17 -4.73
CA THR A 437 -10.82 11.34 -3.55
C THR A 437 -11.54 10.04 -3.19
N ALA A 438 -11.92 9.89 -1.92
CA ALA A 438 -12.71 8.75 -1.48
C ALA A 438 -14.06 8.64 -2.22
N SER A 439 -14.66 9.77 -2.62
CA SER A 439 -15.86 9.81 -3.48
C SER A 439 -15.63 9.19 -4.86
N GLN A 440 -14.50 9.50 -5.50
CA GLN A 440 -14.13 8.92 -6.79
C GLN A 440 -13.88 7.41 -6.68
N ILE A 441 -13.18 6.99 -5.63
CA ILE A 441 -12.91 5.57 -5.34
C ILE A 441 -14.24 4.81 -5.14
N ASN A 442 -15.14 5.33 -4.30
CA ASN A 442 -16.47 4.74 -4.07
C ASN A 442 -17.32 4.71 -5.35
N SER A 443 -17.27 5.75 -6.17
CA SER A 443 -17.99 5.79 -7.45
C SER A 443 -17.49 4.71 -8.41
N ALA A 444 -16.18 4.46 -8.45
CA ALA A 444 -15.61 3.39 -9.25
C ALA A 444 -16.02 1.99 -8.75
N LEU A 445 -15.98 1.77 -7.43
CA LEU A 445 -16.46 0.54 -6.79
C LEU A 445 -17.94 0.28 -7.12
N ALA A 446 -18.78 1.30 -6.99
CA ALA A 446 -20.20 1.24 -7.33
C ALA A 446 -20.44 0.97 -8.83
N ALA A 447 -19.55 1.44 -9.70
CA ALA A 447 -19.56 1.16 -11.13
C ALA A 447 -19.01 -0.24 -11.51
N GLY A 448 -18.72 -1.09 -10.53
CA GLY A 448 -18.27 -2.46 -10.77
C GLY A 448 -16.76 -2.60 -11.00
N LYS A 449 -15.94 -1.57 -10.71
CA LYS A 449 -14.49 -1.67 -10.81
C LYS A 449 -13.88 -2.36 -9.59
N ASN A 450 -12.74 -2.99 -9.80
CA ASN A 450 -11.75 -3.33 -8.78
C ASN A 450 -10.86 -2.12 -8.48
N LEU A 451 -9.98 -2.19 -7.48
CA LEU A 451 -9.03 -1.13 -7.17
C LEU A 451 -7.60 -1.63 -7.30
N LEU A 452 -6.80 -0.91 -8.10
CA LEU A 452 -5.35 -0.99 -8.07
C LEU A 452 -4.83 0.31 -7.46
N VAL A 453 -4.38 0.25 -6.21
CA VAL A 453 -3.96 1.43 -5.45
C VAL A 453 -2.45 1.61 -5.63
N THR A 454 -2.07 2.62 -6.39
CA THR A 454 -0.66 2.89 -6.69
C THR A 454 0.06 3.49 -5.46
N PRO A 455 1.40 3.47 -5.41
CA PRO A 455 2.13 3.88 -4.21
C PRO A 455 1.87 5.35 -3.84
N GLY A 456 1.32 5.58 -2.65
CA GLY A 456 0.98 6.91 -2.16
C GLY A 456 0.26 6.87 -0.80
N LEU A 457 0.02 8.07 -0.26
CA LEU A 457 -0.82 8.28 0.93
C LEU A 457 -2.16 8.89 0.49
N TYR A 458 -3.24 8.28 0.93
CA TYR A 458 -4.60 8.57 0.49
C TYR A 458 -5.45 8.94 1.70
N HIS A 459 -5.67 10.25 1.88
CA HIS A 459 -6.58 10.77 2.90
C HIS A 459 -8.03 10.53 2.47
N LEU A 460 -8.83 10.00 3.39
CA LEU A 460 -10.22 9.61 3.16
C LEU A 460 -11.14 10.45 4.02
N ASP A 461 -12.00 11.24 3.37
CA ASP A 461 -13.04 12.05 4.02
C ASP A 461 -14.35 11.27 4.22
N GLN A 462 -14.46 10.08 3.63
CA GLN A 462 -15.58 9.15 3.78
C GLN A 462 -15.09 7.70 3.67
N THR A 463 -15.82 6.79 4.30
CA THR A 463 -15.52 5.36 4.32
C THR A 463 -15.60 4.75 2.92
N LEU A 464 -14.60 3.97 2.53
CA LEU A 464 -14.64 3.17 1.32
C LEU A 464 -15.58 1.97 1.50
N GLN A 465 -16.48 1.73 0.54
CA GLN A 465 -17.52 0.72 0.63
C GLN A 465 -17.29 -0.42 -0.38
N ILE A 466 -16.87 -1.59 0.12
CA ILE A 466 -16.67 -2.79 -0.70
C ILE A 466 -17.91 -3.67 -0.62
N ASN A 467 -18.87 -3.42 -1.51
CA ASN A 467 -20.20 -4.07 -1.46
C ASN A 467 -20.40 -5.18 -2.49
N ARG A 468 -19.47 -5.37 -3.42
CA ARG A 468 -19.58 -6.34 -4.51
C ARG A 468 -18.71 -7.55 -4.21
N ALA A 469 -19.28 -8.75 -4.34
CA ALA A 469 -18.51 -9.99 -4.31
C ALA A 469 -17.34 -9.95 -5.31
N ASP A 470 -16.30 -10.71 -5.01
CA ASP A 470 -15.09 -10.85 -5.85
C ASP A 470 -14.33 -9.55 -6.11
N THR A 471 -14.62 -8.49 -5.35
CA THR A 471 -13.88 -7.23 -5.50
C THR A 471 -12.43 -7.43 -5.06
N VAL A 472 -11.50 -7.08 -5.94
CA VAL A 472 -10.07 -7.03 -5.65
C VAL A 472 -9.66 -5.61 -5.33
N VAL A 473 -9.02 -5.42 -4.18
CA VAL A 473 -8.34 -4.20 -3.78
C VAL A 473 -6.87 -4.54 -3.58
N LEU A 474 -6.05 -4.21 -4.59
CA LEU A 474 -4.61 -4.49 -4.59
C LEU A 474 -3.81 -3.20 -4.46
N GLY A 475 -3.07 -3.05 -3.37
CA GLY A 475 -2.08 -1.99 -3.19
C GLY A 475 -0.72 -2.38 -3.73
N LEU A 476 -0.01 -1.38 -4.27
CA LEU A 476 1.39 -1.47 -4.69
C LEU A 476 2.24 -0.55 -3.82
N GLY A 477 3.46 -0.99 -3.49
CA GLY A 477 4.45 -0.13 -2.82
C GLY A 477 3.99 0.40 -1.47
N LEU A 478 3.27 -0.42 -0.69
CA LEU A 478 2.73 -0.07 0.62
C LEU A 478 1.80 1.16 0.56
N ALA A 479 0.93 1.20 -0.46
CA ALA A 479 -0.12 2.19 -0.59
C ALA A 479 -0.92 2.30 0.73
N THR A 480 -1.11 3.55 1.17
CA THR A 480 -1.56 3.83 2.54
C THR A 480 -2.87 4.61 2.54
N PHE A 481 -3.89 4.10 3.22
CA PHE A 481 -5.14 4.83 3.49
C PHE A 481 -5.10 5.48 4.87
N VAL A 482 -5.48 6.76 4.94
CA VAL A 482 -5.56 7.55 6.17
C VAL A 482 -7.00 8.05 6.34
N PRO A 483 -7.80 7.52 7.28
CA PRO A 483 -9.13 8.05 7.54
C PRO A 483 -9.05 9.39 8.26
N ASP A 484 -9.68 10.40 7.69
CA ASP A 484 -9.87 11.70 8.33
C ASP A 484 -11.17 11.71 9.15
N ASN A 485 -11.30 12.67 10.07
CA ASN A 485 -12.55 12.93 10.80
C ASN A 485 -13.11 11.76 11.62
N GLY A 486 -12.30 10.75 11.95
CA GLY A 486 -12.69 9.64 12.83
C GLY A 486 -13.62 8.61 12.18
N ILE A 487 -13.61 8.51 10.85
CA ILE A 487 -14.36 7.49 10.11
C ILE A 487 -13.63 6.14 10.12
N THR A 488 -14.35 5.05 9.85
CA THR A 488 -13.69 3.82 9.41
C THR A 488 -13.14 4.01 8.00
N ALA A 489 -11.89 3.62 7.72
CA ALA A 489 -11.28 3.80 6.40
C ALA A 489 -11.99 2.95 5.33
N MET A 490 -12.26 1.67 5.64
CA MET A 490 -12.90 0.75 4.71
C MET A 490 -13.86 -0.21 5.41
N LYS A 491 -15.01 -0.45 4.79
CA LYS A 491 -15.97 -1.48 5.19
C LYS A 491 -16.25 -2.42 4.03
N VAL A 492 -16.28 -3.71 4.34
CA VAL A 492 -16.67 -4.78 3.41
C VAL A 492 -18.05 -5.29 3.80
N ALA A 493 -18.94 -5.46 2.83
CA ALA A 493 -20.23 -6.11 3.04
C ALA A 493 -20.05 -7.61 3.32
N ASP A 494 -21.12 -8.28 3.79
CA ASP A 494 -21.14 -9.74 3.97
C ASP A 494 -21.28 -10.45 2.60
N VAL A 495 -20.21 -10.45 1.81
CA VAL A 495 -20.18 -10.95 0.43
C VAL A 495 -18.97 -11.84 0.17
N ASP A 496 -19.13 -12.78 -0.77
CA ASP A 496 -18.08 -13.73 -1.17
C ASP A 496 -16.85 -13.05 -1.79
N GLY A 497 -15.71 -13.72 -1.68
CA GLY A 497 -14.58 -13.58 -2.61
C GLY A 497 -13.82 -12.26 -2.59
N VAL A 498 -14.12 -11.32 -1.69
CA VAL A 498 -13.37 -10.06 -1.60
C VAL A 498 -11.89 -10.33 -1.29
N ASN A 499 -10.98 -9.66 -2.01
CA ASN A 499 -9.54 -9.77 -1.80
C ASN A 499 -8.96 -8.38 -1.48
N ILE A 500 -8.41 -8.21 -0.29
CA ILE A 500 -7.71 -6.98 0.11
C ILE A 500 -6.23 -7.32 0.30
N ALA A 501 -5.36 -6.65 -0.43
CA ALA A 501 -3.96 -7.04 -0.52
C ALA A 501 -3.00 -5.84 -0.56
N GLY A 502 -1.91 -5.89 0.21
CA GLY A 502 -0.78 -4.95 0.06
C GLY A 502 -1.08 -3.50 0.48
N LEU A 503 -1.84 -3.32 1.54
CA LEU A 503 -2.28 -2.01 2.03
C LEU A 503 -1.83 -1.73 3.45
N LEU A 504 -1.50 -0.48 3.72
CA LEU A 504 -1.36 0.06 5.08
C LEU A 504 -2.57 0.94 5.41
N PHE A 505 -3.21 0.70 6.55
CA PHE A 505 -4.19 1.59 7.15
C PHE A 505 -3.52 2.39 8.27
N ASP A 506 -3.36 3.69 8.10
CA ASP A 506 -2.67 4.55 9.04
C ASP A 506 -3.68 5.48 9.74
N ALA A 507 -3.79 5.37 11.06
CA ALA A 507 -4.85 6.05 11.81
C ALA A 507 -4.67 7.58 11.78
N GLY A 508 -5.75 8.31 11.49
CA GLY A 508 -5.79 9.76 11.65
C GLY A 508 -5.81 10.21 13.11
N ALA A 509 -5.60 11.51 13.32
CA ALA A 509 -5.54 12.11 14.66
C ALA A 509 -6.87 12.08 15.41
N THR A 510 -7.99 12.03 14.69
CA THR A 510 -9.33 11.84 15.26
C THR A 510 -9.60 10.35 15.40
N ALA A 511 -9.99 9.91 16.60
CA ALA A 511 -10.19 8.49 16.88
C ALA A 511 -11.25 7.87 15.97
N SER A 512 -10.86 6.84 15.24
CA SER A 512 -11.76 6.04 14.40
C SER A 512 -12.31 4.86 15.21
N PRO A 513 -13.58 4.44 15.04
CA PRO A 513 -14.10 3.26 15.73
C PRO A 513 -13.38 1.98 15.29
N SER A 514 -13.12 1.87 13.98
CA SER A 514 -12.24 0.87 13.39
C SER A 514 -11.46 1.42 12.21
N LEU A 515 -10.35 0.79 11.79
CA LEU A 515 -9.72 1.14 10.51
C LEU A 515 -10.27 0.28 9.36
N LEU A 516 -10.44 -1.02 9.58
CA LEU A 516 -11.06 -1.96 8.64
C LEU A 516 -12.14 -2.79 9.34
N GLU A 517 -13.27 -2.96 8.68
CA GLU A 517 -14.36 -3.86 9.09
C GLU A 517 -14.71 -4.81 7.93
N VAL A 518 -14.60 -6.12 8.14
CA VAL A 518 -14.92 -7.16 7.17
C VAL A 518 -16.22 -7.84 7.55
N GLY A 519 -17.29 -7.54 6.79
CA GLY A 519 -18.67 -7.87 7.15
C GLY A 519 -19.24 -6.89 8.18
N PRO A 520 -20.52 -6.51 8.09
CA PRO A 520 -21.18 -5.75 9.15
C PRO A 520 -21.37 -6.58 10.43
N SER A 521 -21.55 -5.92 11.57
CA SER A 521 -21.94 -6.60 12.81
C SER A 521 -23.20 -7.45 12.61
N GLY A 522 -23.17 -8.70 13.06
CA GLY A 522 -24.25 -9.68 12.87
C GLY A 522 -24.17 -10.47 11.56
N SER A 523 -23.08 -10.35 10.79
CA SER A 523 -22.73 -11.29 9.71
C SER A 523 -22.88 -12.74 10.17
N SER A 524 -23.43 -13.57 9.29
CA SER A 524 -23.69 -14.99 9.55
C SER A 524 -23.77 -15.83 8.27
N ALA A 525 -23.49 -15.22 7.10
CA ALA A 525 -23.37 -15.97 5.87
C ALA A 525 -22.08 -16.79 5.90
N SER A 526 -22.16 -18.07 5.53
CA SER A 526 -20.96 -18.86 5.32
C SER A 526 -20.37 -18.58 3.94
N HIS A 527 -19.09 -18.25 3.93
CA HIS A 527 -18.30 -17.98 2.72
C HIS A 527 -17.29 -19.11 2.44
N THR A 528 -17.55 -20.34 2.89
CA THR A 528 -16.57 -21.45 2.83
C THR A 528 -16.04 -21.74 1.42
N ALA A 529 -16.87 -21.59 0.38
CA ALA A 529 -16.49 -21.88 -1.00
C ALA A 529 -15.61 -20.78 -1.62
N ASP A 530 -15.84 -19.53 -1.24
CA ASP A 530 -15.09 -18.38 -1.71
C ASP A 530 -14.95 -17.32 -0.61
N PRO A 531 -14.08 -17.57 0.39
CA PRO A 531 -13.93 -16.67 1.51
C PRO A 531 -13.32 -15.34 1.10
N ALA A 532 -13.68 -14.27 1.80
CA ALA A 532 -12.89 -13.05 1.74
C ALA A 532 -11.46 -13.32 2.28
N SER A 533 -10.45 -12.64 1.74
CA SER A 533 -9.07 -12.77 2.22
C SER A 533 -8.31 -11.46 2.29
N LEU A 534 -7.44 -11.38 3.29
CA LEU A 534 -6.60 -10.24 3.62
C LEU A 534 -5.14 -10.68 3.53
N HIS A 535 -4.35 -10.03 2.69
CA HIS A 535 -2.94 -10.37 2.46
C HIS A 535 -2.06 -9.15 2.63
N ASP A 536 -1.03 -9.21 3.47
CA ASP A 536 -0.11 -8.07 3.64
C ASP A 536 -0.89 -6.79 3.98
N VAL A 537 -1.86 -6.92 4.89
CA VAL A 537 -2.70 -5.81 5.36
C VAL A 537 -2.19 -5.36 6.72
N TYR A 538 -1.74 -4.11 6.75
CA TYR A 538 -1.03 -3.54 7.90
C TYR A 538 -1.81 -2.39 8.50
N PHE A 539 -1.59 -2.13 9.77
CA PHE A 539 -2.23 -1.06 10.51
C PHE A 539 -1.20 -0.33 11.36
N ARG A 540 -1.26 1.00 11.34
CA ARG A 540 -0.41 1.84 12.17
C ARG A 540 -1.25 2.83 12.95
N VAL A 541 -0.95 2.97 14.25
CA VAL A 541 -1.58 3.96 15.14
C VAL A 541 -0.49 4.80 15.81
N GLY A 542 -0.15 5.92 15.19
CA GLY A 542 0.93 6.81 15.65
C GLY A 542 2.26 6.60 14.90
N GLY A 543 3.35 7.19 15.41
CA GLY A 543 4.71 7.07 14.85
C GLY A 543 5.01 8.14 13.79
N ALA A 544 4.15 8.29 12.79
CA ALA A 544 4.23 9.37 11.79
C ALA A 544 3.42 10.64 12.17
N GLY A 545 2.94 10.70 13.41
CA GLY A 545 2.07 11.75 13.94
C GLY A 545 1.16 11.18 15.02
N VAL A 546 0.17 11.95 15.45
CA VAL A 546 -0.89 11.42 16.33
C VAL A 546 -1.85 10.58 15.48
N GLY A 547 -2.02 9.31 15.86
CA GLY A 547 -3.02 8.42 15.29
C GLY A 547 -3.84 7.78 16.41
N LYS A 548 -5.17 7.64 16.25
CA LYS A 548 -6.05 7.07 17.29
C LYS A 548 -7.10 6.15 16.69
N VAL A 549 -7.38 5.05 17.39
CA VAL A 549 -8.44 4.10 17.00
C VAL A 549 -9.05 3.45 18.23
N THR A 550 -10.30 3.00 18.17
CA THR A 550 -10.82 2.07 19.18
C THR A 550 -10.39 0.64 18.86
N THR A 551 -10.68 0.12 17.66
CA THR A 551 -10.26 -1.22 17.22
C THR A 551 -9.48 -1.17 15.91
N GLY A 552 -8.31 -1.78 15.77
CA GLY A 552 -7.62 -1.80 14.46
C GLY A 552 -8.45 -2.47 13.36
N LEU A 553 -8.74 -3.77 13.55
CA LEU A 553 -9.45 -4.62 12.60
C LEU A 553 -10.65 -5.31 13.27
N VAL A 554 -11.81 -5.31 12.61
CA VAL A 554 -12.97 -6.11 12.98
C VAL A 554 -13.30 -7.09 11.85
N VAL A 555 -13.37 -8.39 12.16
CA VAL A 555 -13.74 -9.45 11.22
C VAL A 555 -15.05 -10.07 11.69
N ASN A 556 -16.15 -9.68 11.04
CA ASN A 556 -17.49 -10.22 11.32
C ASN A 556 -17.88 -11.36 10.39
N SER A 557 -17.48 -11.32 9.12
CA SER A 557 -17.80 -12.39 8.17
C SER A 557 -17.14 -13.71 8.56
N ASP A 558 -17.88 -14.81 8.33
CA ASP A 558 -17.37 -16.16 8.52
C ASP A 558 -16.32 -16.50 7.47
N ASN A 559 -15.50 -17.52 7.75
CA ASN A 559 -14.57 -18.16 6.83
C ASN A 559 -13.41 -17.28 6.31
N VAL A 560 -13.29 -16.02 6.76
CA VAL A 560 -12.23 -15.11 6.31
C VAL A 560 -10.84 -15.72 6.48
N ILE A 561 -10.00 -15.55 5.47
CA ILE A 561 -8.57 -15.93 5.50
C ILE A 561 -7.74 -14.66 5.68
N GLY A 562 -7.13 -14.48 6.84
CA GLY A 562 -6.07 -13.49 7.01
C GLY A 562 -4.69 -14.14 6.86
N ASP A 563 -3.82 -13.48 6.11
CA ASP A 563 -2.54 -14.03 5.71
C ASP A 563 -1.48 -12.93 5.69
N HIS A 564 -0.73 -12.87 6.78
CA HIS A 564 0.21 -11.83 7.12
C HIS A 564 -0.48 -10.49 7.39
N MET A 565 -0.61 -10.19 8.67
CA MET A 565 -1.09 -8.89 9.15
C MET A 565 -0.15 -8.39 10.22
N TRP A 566 0.09 -7.09 10.21
CA TRP A 566 0.74 -6.40 11.31
C TRP A 566 -0.14 -5.26 11.77
N ILE A 567 -0.66 -5.39 12.98
CA ILE A 567 -1.55 -4.42 13.60
C ILE A 567 -0.77 -3.76 14.74
N TRP A 568 -0.27 -2.55 14.51
CA TRP A 568 0.74 -1.94 15.37
C TRP A 568 0.26 -0.60 15.93
N ARG A 569 0.09 -0.54 17.26
CA ARG A 569 0.10 0.74 17.97
C ARG A 569 1.55 1.16 18.15
N ALA A 570 1.91 2.35 17.65
CA ALA A 570 3.29 2.76 17.63
C ALA A 570 3.91 2.84 19.03
N ASP A 571 5.08 2.22 19.22
CA ASP A 571 5.91 2.30 20.43
C ASP A 571 7.02 3.37 20.32
N HIS A 572 7.32 3.83 19.09
CA HIS A 572 8.31 4.87 18.81
C HIS A 572 7.90 5.78 17.64
N GLY A 573 8.65 6.87 17.48
CA GLY A 573 8.37 7.94 16.53
C GLY A 573 7.59 9.09 17.15
N SER A 574 6.98 9.92 16.30
CA SER A 574 6.20 11.08 16.71
C SER A 574 4.76 10.71 17.10
N GLY A 575 4.16 11.48 18.03
CA GLY A 575 2.77 11.28 18.45
C GLY A 575 2.50 10.02 19.28
N VAL A 576 3.55 9.40 19.83
CA VAL A 576 3.46 8.18 20.65
C VAL A 576 3.37 8.48 22.14
N GLY A 577 2.57 7.68 22.85
CA GLY A 577 2.45 7.68 24.30
C GLY A 577 1.05 7.28 24.76
N TRP A 578 0.92 6.89 26.03
CA TRP A 578 -0.31 6.33 26.61
C TRP A 578 -1.58 7.15 26.36
N THR A 579 -1.47 8.48 26.26
CA THR A 579 -2.60 9.39 25.98
C THR A 579 -2.52 10.03 24.59
N SER A 580 -1.43 9.80 23.86
CA SER A 580 -1.16 10.41 22.54
C SER A 580 -1.76 9.58 21.41
N ASN A 581 -1.31 8.33 21.24
CA ASN A 581 -1.78 7.40 20.21
C ASN A 581 -2.69 6.33 20.81
N THR A 582 -3.81 6.76 21.38
CA THR A 582 -4.74 5.86 22.07
C THR A 582 -5.31 4.83 21.11
N ALA A 583 -5.15 3.55 21.47
CA ALA A 583 -5.64 2.40 20.71
C ALA A 583 -6.12 1.31 21.66
N ASP A 584 -7.42 1.05 21.73
CA ASP A 584 -7.98 0.13 22.72
C ASP A 584 -7.65 -1.34 22.37
N THR A 585 -8.11 -1.84 21.22
CA THR A 585 -7.99 -3.25 20.82
C THR A 585 -7.36 -3.38 19.44
N GLY A 586 -6.47 -4.36 19.24
CA GLY A 586 -5.85 -4.56 17.94
C GLY A 586 -6.82 -5.18 16.93
N MET A 587 -7.32 -6.36 17.24
CA MET A 587 -8.24 -7.11 16.39
C MET A 587 -9.39 -7.74 17.17
N ILE A 588 -10.57 -7.75 16.57
CA ILE A 588 -11.73 -8.54 17.03
C ILE A 588 -12.19 -9.46 15.89
N VAL A 589 -12.30 -10.76 16.18
CA VAL A 589 -12.83 -11.77 15.25
C VAL A 589 -14.15 -12.31 15.79
N ASN A 590 -15.24 -11.92 15.17
CA ASN A 590 -16.60 -12.38 15.49
C ASN A 590 -17.05 -13.54 14.59
N GLY A 591 -16.60 -13.57 13.34
CA GLY A 591 -16.99 -14.61 12.38
C GLY A 591 -16.48 -16.00 12.77
N ASP A 592 -17.26 -17.01 12.43
CA ASP A 592 -16.93 -18.42 12.60
C ASP A 592 -15.96 -18.89 11.50
N ASN A 593 -15.16 -19.91 11.80
CA ASN A 593 -14.25 -20.59 10.88
C ASN A 593 -13.20 -19.68 10.20
N VAL A 594 -12.90 -18.53 10.80
CA VAL A 594 -11.84 -17.63 10.37
C VAL A 594 -10.47 -18.28 10.57
N THR A 595 -9.58 -18.13 9.59
CA THR A 595 -8.21 -18.68 9.64
C THR A 595 -7.20 -17.54 9.47
N MET A 596 -6.24 -17.45 10.39
CA MET A 596 -5.16 -16.47 10.38
C MET A 596 -3.80 -17.16 10.24
N TYR A 597 -2.99 -16.72 9.28
CA TYR A 597 -1.58 -17.07 9.15
C TYR A 597 -0.74 -15.82 9.39
N GLY A 598 0.29 -15.90 10.25
CA GLY A 598 1.25 -14.79 10.39
C GLY A 598 0.59 -13.56 11.01
N LEU A 599 0.00 -13.72 12.20
CA LEU A 599 -0.69 -12.65 12.90
C LEU A 599 0.26 -11.92 13.86
N PHE A 600 0.58 -10.66 13.57
CA PHE A 600 1.41 -9.80 14.41
C PHE A 600 0.53 -8.67 14.96
N VAL A 601 0.37 -8.56 16.29
CA VAL A 601 -0.45 -7.51 16.91
C VAL A 601 0.23 -6.96 18.15
N GLU A 602 0.45 -5.65 18.22
CA GLU A 602 1.37 -5.08 19.20
C GLU A 602 0.90 -3.76 19.84
N HIS A 603 1.22 -3.64 21.13
CA HIS A 603 1.19 -2.45 21.98
C HIS A 603 -0.17 -1.78 22.21
N PHE A 604 -1.30 -2.40 21.88
CA PHE A 604 -2.62 -1.87 22.19
C PHE A 604 -2.84 -1.74 23.70
N GLN A 605 -3.70 -0.80 24.12
CA GLN A 605 -3.90 -0.46 25.52
C GLN A 605 -4.73 -1.50 26.29
N LYS A 606 -5.53 -2.30 25.58
CA LYS A 606 -6.31 -3.42 26.13
C LYS A 606 -5.90 -4.73 25.45
N TYR A 607 -6.86 -5.51 24.99
CA TYR A 607 -6.59 -6.78 24.30
C TYR A 607 -5.90 -6.52 22.96
N GLN A 608 -4.94 -7.36 22.61
CA GLN A 608 -4.28 -7.26 21.31
C GLN A 608 -5.18 -7.96 20.29
N THR A 609 -5.61 -9.19 20.58
CA THR A 609 -6.59 -9.94 19.80
C THR A 609 -7.71 -10.48 20.68
N VAL A 610 -8.96 -10.33 20.23
CA VAL A 610 -10.15 -10.97 20.81
C VAL A 610 -10.80 -11.87 19.76
N TRP A 611 -11.12 -13.10 20.14
CA TRP A 611 -11.73 -14.11 19.30
C TRP A 611 -13.05 -14.60 19.91
N ASN A 612 -14.15 -14.30 19.23
CA ASN A 612 -15.51 -14.61 19.65
C ASN A 612 -16.16 -15.72 18.81
N GLY A 613 -15.70 -15.93 17.57
CA GLY A 613 -16.22 -16.97 16.68
C GLY A 613 -15.66 -18.38 16.95
N ASN A 614 -16.46 -19.40 16.67
CA ASN A 614 -16.08 -20.82 16.74
C ASN A 614 -15.29 -21.26 15.51
N GLY A 615 -14.55 -22.38 15.63
CA GLY A 615 -13.79 -22.96 14.53
C GLY A 615 -12.56 -22.14 14.12
N GLY A 616 -12.21 -21.11 14.89
CA GLY A 616 -11.10 -20.23 14.61
C GLY A 616 -9.76 -20.97 14.58
N ARG A 617 -8.88 -20.59 13.64
CA ARG A 617 -7.53 -21.15 13.52
C ARG A 617 -6.48 -20.06 13.41
N THR A 618 -5.42 -20.15 14.20
CA THR A 618 -4.24 -19.27 14.08
C THR A 618 -2.97 -20.10 13.89
N TYR A 619 -2.21 -19.79 12.85
CA TYR A 619 -0.90 -20.36 12.58
C TYR A 619 0.12 -19.24 12.64
N PHE A 620 0.95 -19.28 13.67
CA PHE A 620 1.84 -18.20 14.08
C PHE A 620 1.09 -16.97 14.63
N PHE A 621 1.42 -16.62 15.86
CA PHE A 621 1.07 -15.35 16.49
C PHE A 621 2.32 -14.73 17.12
N GLN A 622 2.51 -13.43 16.92
CA GLN A 622 3.51 -12.65 17.63
C GLN A 622 2.84 -11.40 18.24
N ASN A 623 3.25 -11.09 19.46
CA ASN A 623 2.80 -9.92 20.18
C ASN A 623 3.91 -9.34 21.05
N GLU A 624 3.90 -8.01 21.14
CA GLU A 624 4.46 -7.27 22.26
C GLU A 624 3.36 -6.49 23.01
N MET A 625 3.35 -6.58 24.33
CA MET A 625 2.46 -5.80 25.20
C MET A 625 2.82 -4.30 25.15
N PRO A 626 1.91 -3.37 25.51
CA PRO A 626 2.24 -1.94 25.52
C PRO A 626 3.40 -1.68 26.49
N TYR A 627 4.42 -0.95 26.06
CA TYR A 627 5.57 -0.63 26.91
C TYR A 627 5.26 0.46 27.94
N ASP A 628 4.28 1.28 27.62
CA ASP A 628 3.97 2.55 28.24
C ASP A 628 2.75 2.62 29.20
N PRO A 629 2.21 1.52 29.76
CA PRO A 629 1.31 1.63 30.90
C PRO A 629 1.96 2.45 32.03
N PRO A 630 1.33 3.54 32.51
CA PRO A 630 1.98 4.43 33.48
C PRO A 630 2.11 3.78 34.87
N ASN A 631 1.21 2.88 35.21
CA ASN A 631 1.21 2.09 36.45
C ASN A 631 0.19 0.95 36.34
N GLN A 632 0.24 0.01 37.30
CA GLN A 632 -0.67 -1.13 37.31
C GLN A 632 -2.15 -0.71 37.36
N ALA A 633 -2.51 0.32 38.13
CA ALA A 633 -3.91 0.74 38.28
C ALA A 633 -4.52 1.26 36.97
N ALA A 634 -3.71 1.89 36.11
CA ALA A 634 -4.12 2.33 34.77
C ALA A 634 -4.28 1.16 33.78
N TRP A 635 -3.73 -0.02 34.10
CA TRP A 635 -3.74 -1.20 33.24
C TRP A 635 -4.23 -2.42 34.02
N MET A 636 -5.47 -2.32 34.49
CA MET A 636 -6.25 -3.43 35.07
C MET A 636 -7.42 -3.77 34.14
N ASN A 637 -7.74 -5.05 34.04
CA ASN A 637 -8.97 -5.56 33.44
C ASN A 637 -9.86 -6.13 34.56
N GLY A 638 -10.67 -5.27 35.17
CA GLY A 638 -11.39 -5.62 36.40
C GLY A 638 -10.41 -5.97 37.53
N SER A 639 -10.46 -7.19 38.05
CA SER A 639 -9.51 -7.70 39.03
C SER A 639 -8.23 -8.31 38.43
N THR A 640 -8.18 -8.48 37.11
CA THR A 640 -7.02 -9.08 36.41
C THR A 640 -5.98 -8.00 36.11
N GLN A 641 -4.71 -8.31 36.37
CA GLN A 641 -3.58 -7.42 36.05
C GLN A 641 -3.33 -7.44 34.54
N GLY A 642 -3.48 -6.29 33.89
CA GLY A 642 -3.33 -6.16 32.44
C GLY A 642 -4.44 -6.83 31.62
N TYR A 643 -4.22 -6.86 30.31
CA TYR A 643 -5.10 -7.49 29.32
C TYR A 643 -4.32 -8.55 28.56
N ALA A 644 -4.96 -9.66 28.22
CA ALA A 644 -4.33 -10.72 27.44
C ALA A 644 -3.93 -10.21 26.03
N ALA A 645 -2.81 -10.71 25.52
CA ALA A 645 -2.45 -10.57 24.12
C ALA A 645 -3.44 -11.32 23.22
N TYR A 646 -3.88 -12.51 23.64
CA TYR A 646 -4.80 -13.32 22.86
C TYR A 646 -5.94 -13.81 23.74
N LYS A 647 -7.14 -13.25 23.55
CA LYS A 647 -8.36 -13.64 24.27
C LYS A 647 -9.26 -14.46 23.37
N VAL A 648 -9.53 -15.71 23.74
CA VAL A 648 -10.67 -16.48 23.23
C VAL A 648 -11.82 -16.33 24.23
N ALA A 649 -12.98 -15.90 23.74
CA ALA A 649 -14.15 -15.69 24.58
C ALA A 649 -14.63 -17.00 25.23
N ASP A 650 -15.19 -16.90 26.43
CA ASP A 650 -15.57 -18.07 27.24
C ASP A 650 -16.71 -18.89 26.61
N SER A 651 -17.48 -18.27 25.71
CA SER A 651 -18.54 -18.91 24.93
C SER A 651 -18.03 -19.75 23.75
N VAL A 652 -16.75 -19.63 23.38
CA VAL A 652 -16.18 -20.38 22.26
C VAL A 652 -15.95 -21.83 22.66
N THR A 653 -16.39 -22.74 21.80
CA THR A 653 -16.31 -24.20 22.02
C THR A 653 -15.29 -24.86 21.10
N SER A 654 -14.84 -24.20 20.04
CA SER A 654 -13.81 -24.74 19.13
C SER A 654 -12.85 -23.64 18.69
N HIS A 655 -11.56 -23.84 18.91
CA HIS A 655 -10.49 -22.94 18.48
C HIS A 655 -9.16 -23.67 18.43
N GLN A 656 -8.27 -23.36 17.49
CA GLN A 656 -6.94 -23.98 17.42
C GLN A 656 -5.87 -22.93 17.11
N ALA A 657 -4.79 -22.91 17.88
CA ALA A 657 -3.67 -22.01 17.62
C ALA A 657 -2.31 -22.70 17.77
N TYR A 658 -1.38 -22.39 16.86
CA TYR A 658 -0.07 -23.03 16.76
C TYR A 658 1.04 -21.97 16.71
N GLY A 659 2.02 -22.07 17.61
CA GLY A 659 3.19 -21.18 17.65
C GLY A 659 2.83 -19.75 18.04
N LEU A 660 2.60 -19.49 19.33
CA LEU A 660 2.20 -18.18 19.85
C LEU A 660 3.30 -17.58 20.72
N GLY A 661 3.75 -16.37 20.40
CA GLY A 661 4.68 -15.58 21.21
C GLY A 661 4.02 -14.31 21.75
N SER A 662 4.25 -14.00 23.04
CA SER A 662 3.87 -12.70 23.62
C SER A 662 4.97 -12.17 24.55
N TYR A 663 5.40 -10.93 24.30
CA TYR A 663 6.57 -10.35 24.93
C TYR A 663 6.18 -9.11 25.73
N CYS A 664 6.87 -8.84 26.84
CA CYS A 664 6.73 -7.60 27.59
C CYS A 664 8.05 -6.84 27.68
N TYR A 665 7.97 -5.52 27.59
CA TYR A 665 9.04 -4.58 27.87
C TYR A 665 8.46 -3.32 28.53
N PHE A 666 7.95 -3.45 29.76
CA PHE A 666 7.31 -2.35 30.49
C PHE A 666 8.34 -1.31 30.97
N ASN A 667 9.03 -0.65 30.04
CA ASN A 667 10.14 0.25 30.33
C ASN A 667 9.72 1.54 31.04
N VAL A 668 8.50 2.02 30.81
CA VAL A 668 7.95 3.19 31.50
C VAL A 668 7.69 2.87 32.97
N ASN A 669 7.20 1.67 33.27
CA ASN A 669 7.01 1.21 34.64
C ASN A 669 7.26 -0.30 34.77
N PRO A 670 8.49 -0.73 35.09
CA PRO A 670 8.84 -2.16 35.16
C PRO A 670 8.13 -2.94 36.27
N ALA A 671 7.43 -2.26 37.18
CA ALA A 671 6.61 -2.90 38.22
C ALA A 671 5.22 -3.34 37.72
N VAL A 672 4.85 -2.98 36.48
CA VAL A 672 3.63 -3.47 35.84
C VAL A 672 3.74 -4.97 35.58
N VAL A 673 2.64 -5.67 35.84
CA VAL A 673 2.49 -7.11 35.66
C VAL A 673 1.31 -7.36 34.72
N ALA A 674 1.50 -8.27 33.78
CA ALA A 674 0.43 -8.94 33.06
C ALA A 674 0.15 -10.29 33.73
N ALA A 675 -1.10 -10.56 34.10
CA ALA A 675 -1.48 -11.81 34.74
C ALA A 675 -1.23 -13.02 33.82
N HIS A 676 -1.51 -12.86 32.53
CA HIS A 676 -1.26 -13.86 31.50
C HIS A 676 -1.13 -13.23 30.12
N ALA A 677 -0.43 -13.91 29.21
CA ALA A 677 -0.40 -13.53 27.81
C ALA A 677 -1.64 -14.01 27.04
N ILE A 678 -2.14 -15.21 27.33
CA ILE A 678 -3.29 -15.80 26.63
C ILE A 678 -4.41 -16.05 27.64
N GLU A 679 -5.64 -15.78 27.24
CA GLU A 679 -6.84 -16.07 28.02
C GLU A 679 -7.82 -16.89 27.16
N ALA A 680 -8.25 -18.06 27.63
CA ALA A 680 -9.11 -18.96 26.87
C ALA A 680 -9.98 -19.86 27.75
N PRO A 681 -11.14 -20.35 27.28
CA PRO A 681 -11.90 -21.36 28.00
C PRO A 681 -11.13 -22.68 28.06
N ASN A 682 -11.29 -23.40 29.17
CA ASN A 682 -10.82 -24.78 29.28
C ASN A 682 -11.85 -25.72 28.63
N HIS A 683 -11.71 -25.93 27.33
CA HIS A 683 -12.58 -26.80 26.53
C HIS A 683 -11.72 -27.75 25.68
N PRO A 684 -12.09 -29.05 25.53
CA PRO A 684 -11.27 -30.03 24.82
C PRO A 684 -11.01 -29.71 23.34
N ASP A 685 -11.83 -28.85 22.73
CA ASP A 685 -11.67 -28.42 21.33
C ASP A 685 -11.17 -26.98 21.18
N VAL A 686 -10.80 -26.33 22.28
CA VAL A 686 -10.08 -25.05 22.30
C VAL A 686 -8.62 -25.33 22.65
N ARG A 687 -7.78 -25.49 21.63
CA ARG A 687 -6.42 -26.03 21.76
C ARG A 687 -5.35 -25.04 21.35
N PHE A 688 -4.28 -24.98 22.12
CA PHE A 688 -3.07 -24.21 21.83
C PHE A 688 -1.87 -25.14 21.82
N THR A 689 -0.96 -24.94 20.86
CA THR A 689 0.28 -25.71 20.71
C THR A 689 1.44 -24.74 20.56
N SER A 690 2.53 -25.00 21.27
CA SER A 690 3.76 -24.20 21.25
C SER A 690 3.55 -22.72 21.60
N MET A 691 3.54 -22.40 22.89
CA MET A 691 3.39 -21.03 23.39
C MET A 691 4.66 -20.60 24.13
N VAL A 692 5.07 -19.35 23.91
CA VAL A 692 6.21 -18.73 24.58
C VAL A 692 5.84 -17.34 25.09
N THR A 693 6.26 -17.02 26.31
CA THR A 693 6.25 -15.64 26.83
C THR A 693 7.66 -15.17 27.14
N VAL A 694 7.94 -13.89 26.89
CA VAL A 694 9.27 -13.31 27.08
C VAL A 694 9.20 -11.97 27.82
N SER A 695 10.04 -11.79 28.84
CA SER A 695 10.34 -10.50 29.43
C SER A 695 11.64 -9.98 28.82
N LEU A 696 11.53 -8.99 27.94
CA LEU A 696 12.65 -8.47 27.16
C LEU A 696 13.65 -7.77 28.09
N GLY A 697 14.88 -8.30 28.15
CA GLY A 697 15.90 -7.84 29.09
C GLY A 697 15.50 -7.94 30.57
N GLY A 698 14.49 -8.76 30.90
CA GLY A 698 13.95 -8.86 32.27
C GLY A 698 13.09 -7.67 32.71
N THR A 699 12.62 -6.84 31.77
CA THR A 699 11.84 -5.63 32.06
C THR A 699 10.34 -5.92 32.01
N GLY A 700 9.68 -5.84 33.18
CA GLY A 700 8.27 -6.19 33.33
C GLY A 700 8.06 -7.68 33.63
N THR A 701 6.81 -8.07 33.88
CA THR A 701 6.47 -9.47 34.20
C THR A 701 5.21 -9.92 33.47
N ILE A 702 5.28 -11.12 32.90
CA ILE A 702 4.10 -11.92 32.52
C ILE A 702 4.03 -13.09 33.50
N SER A 703 3.01 -13.13 34.35
CA SER A 703 2.92 -14.14 35.41
C SER A 703 2.67 -15.54 34.87
N HIS A 704 1.85 -15.66 33.81
CA HIS A 704 1.50 -16.93 33.20
C HIS A 704 1.48 -16.88 31.66
N VAL A 705 1.76 -18.02 31.03
CA VAL A 705 1.66 -18.13 29.56
C VAL A 705 0.19 -18.06 29.14
N ILE A 706 -0.66 -18.88 29.75
CA ILE A 706 -2.09 -18.94 29.45
C ILE A 706 -2.90 -19.11 30.75
N ASN A 707 -3.94 -18.30 30.93
CA ASN A 707 -4.78 -18.28 32.13
C ASN A 707 -3.95 -18.23 33.44
N ASN A 708 -3.76 -19.39 34.09
CA ASN A 708 -2.99 -19.56 35.32
C ASN A 708 -1.87 -20.62 35.17
N THR A 709 -1.42 -20.89 33.94
CA THR A 709 -0.51 -21.99 33.58
C THR A 709 0.68 -21.51 32.75
N GLY A 710 1.85 -22.10 33.00
CA GLY A 710 3.14 -21.63 32.46
C GLY A 710 3.65 -20.39 33.20
N GLY A 711 4.89 -19.99 32.95
CA GLY A 711 5.47 -18.77 33.53
C GLY A 711 6.04 -18.92 34.96
N PRO A 712 6.50 -17.81 35.55
CA PRO A 712 6.50 -16.45 34.97
C PRO A 712 7.61 -16.24 33.93
N SER A 713 7.46 -15.18 33.13
CA SER A 713 8.55 -14.53 32.40
C SER A 713 8.83 -13.18 33.06
N ASN A 714 9.99 -13.04 33.70
CA ASN A 714 10.41 -11.84 34.43
C ASN A 714 11.95 -11.75 34.48
N SER A 715 12.52 -10.81 35.24
CA SER A 715 13.97 -10.65 35.40
C SER A 715 14.75 -11.87 35.89
N GLY A 716 14.09 -12.86 36.50
CA GLY A 716 14.75 -14.08 36.97
C GLY A 716 14.71 -15.25 35.96
N THR A 717 13.77 -15.23 35.02
CA THR A 717 13.47 -16.37 34.13
C THR A 717 13.59 -16.00 32.65
N ASN A 718 13.32 -14.74 32.30
CA ASN A 718 13.21 -14.14 30.97
C ASN A 718 12.20 -14.83 30.03
N VAL A 719 12.30 -16.14 29.81
CA VAL A 719 11.48 -16.90 28.87
C VAL A 719 10.71 -17.99 29.62
N ALA A 720 9.45 -18.19 29.24
CA ALA A 720 8.65 -19.31 29.69
C ALA A 720 7.92 -19.96 28.52
N ASN A 721 8.02 -21.28 28.42
CA ASN A 721 7.43 -22.07 27.36
C ASN A 721 6.29 -22.95 27.90
N LEU A 722 5.27 -23.17 27.08
CA LEU A 722 4.21 -24.13 27.33
C LEU A 722 3.86 -24.85 26.02
N THR A 723 4.02 -26.17 25.99
CA THR A 723 3.90 -26.96 24.75
C THR A 723 2.46 -27.13 24.28
N SER A 724 1.50 -27.19 25.20
CA SER A 724 0.09 -27.46 24.89
C SER A 724 -0.86 -26.90 25.96
N TYR A 725 -2.10 -26.62 25.57
CA TYR A 725 -3.22 -26.29 26.46
C TYR A 725 -4.59 -26.56 25.79
N PRO A 726 -5.64 -26.96 26.53
CA PRO A 726 -5.58 -27.47 27.90
C PRO A 726 -4.82 -28.79 28.00
#